data_AF-A0A945GPR8-F1
#
_entry.id   AF-A0A945GPR8-F1
#
_cell.length_a   1.000
_cell.length_b   1.000
_cell.length_c   1.000
_cell.angle_alpha   90.00
_cell.angle_beta   90.00
_cell.angle_gamma   90.00
#
_symmetry.space_group_name_H-M   'P 1'
#
loop_
_entity.id
_entity.type
_entity.pdbx_description
1 polymer ?
#
loop_
_entity_poly.entity_id
_entity_poly.type
_entity_poly.pdbx_seq_one_letter_code
_entity_poly.pdbx_strand_id
1 'polypeptide(L)'
;MMEDIRPASWHKASFEEFLHRRLPDLLPRRLRLSGYRAEYSGEYQCRIALQARSDAREFEVTYAAIPAPDEAGVFRAPDPEQGGRAVECNMGVGMQRHSGDGRELVVPPIADQDDLSAARIACVGEQLYSFIEQRLGQVPDEVELDEQLVRSLAPLDAWVRAFLAQAAQPLNGNNWLDRATHLRRLFLPNREEMFTPGHFGRTCPFETPEGPNIARILTIARGAEVRDGALIAVDDDPVATLGLSASAIPFLEHDDGNRVLMGANMMRQWLPPDESEPALVQTGLEPDIADFWCGRNLLTAYVSWDGYAFEDAVVISASCAAKLACPQPLEPGDKLSNRHGTKGVVGRVLPDDEMPRLVDGTPVELIFSVSGVPSRWNLGQLREAALGRVARMQGKPEVVPPFQAPSDDELRQRLRDAALPESGMEVLSDGGESLRRVCTVGWVYWGCTHHLARTKLMAFTDPAEGGQRLGRMEVQALCEAGAPTVVQELSNTCSAEREDANSLASRVAAASVDPAQTPSPRFVELADRLAMTGIQADVGADGLSLLMSTEGRESLVLAQPVSHPWLPDKQLSTVSMAPEADGFQQVADANARLSHLLDTGAPEPLMAETREGLTRVVAAFYDRLLSPGDLTCGTRLLFSGRAVLAPGPELSLDQLGLPEEMAWTLFGPQVSRELGNSAAAQQRSKKAKGVLAKILESSWIILNRAPSVGPTSLLAFQPVLVDEKVLRLHPLACRMMNADFDGDQAAVYLPLTGAAQREAQEKLSIRGHLERDPDLIEQLLPSMDALFGLACLSRSAEGCGKIATVIGCEPELEEGILTRNGVAKALRHLLLRQGADAALQAAEELMQVGFAASRREGGSVGPFVGSSVAIPEPPAGDDVDQWQAYHEEVMRIVALFRDYDDGDMGVVCLLSYSGARGSAFQIAHLIAAPGVVHDVDGELTPIRHGWRQGLTPSEAFARVVGARKGLYAVNSQFGALGEEHDARSKPAGHGVLSRARRATRPGVVFARAALQGEVDPL
;
A
#
# COMPACT_ATOMS: atom_id res chain seq x y z
N MET A 1 22.88 -3.04 30.97
CA MET A 1 22.17 -4.23 31.47
C MET A 1 21.28 -4.68 30.33
N MET A 2 21.51 -5.87 29.76
CA MET A 2 20.58 -6.47 28.79
C MET A 2 19.36 -6.92 29.59
N GLU A 3 18.31 -6.12 29.65
CA GLU A 3 17.00 -6.65 30.03
C GLU A 3 16.51 -7.51 28.87
N ASP A 4 16.30 -8.81 29.14
CA ASP A 4 15.61 -9.70 28.22
C ASP A 4 14.29 -9.05 27.78
N ILE A 5 14.03 -9.06 26.47
CA ILE A 5 12.78 -8.56 25.90
C ILE A 5 11.62 -9.26 26.60
N ARG A 6 10.81 -8.50 27.35
CA ARG A 6 9.69 -9.07 28.11
C ARG A 6 8.73 -9.76 27.14
N PRO A 7 8.50 -11.08 27.26
CA PRO A 7 7.58 -11.79 26.40
C PRO A 7 6.16 -11.25 26.57
N ALA A 8 5.31 -11.42 25.55
CA ALA A 8 3.89 -11.04 25.59
C ALA A 8 3.07 -12.02 26.45
N SER A 9 3.55 -12.35 27.65
CA SER A 9 2.99 -13.37 28.55
C SER A 9 1.56 -13.05 29.03
N TRP A 10 1.11 -11.79 28.89
CA TRP A 10 -0.25 -11.38 29.23
C TRP A 10 -1.33 -12.15 28.46
N HIS A 11 -1.03 -12.66 27.26
CA HIS A 11 -1.97 -13.48 26.49
C HIS A 11 -2.26 -14.80 27.21
N LYS A 12 -1.20 -15.51 27.60
CA LYS A 12 -1.28 -16.77 28.34
C LYS A 12 -1.89 -16.55 29.73
N ALA A 13 -1.41 -15.56 30.46
CA ALA A 13 -1.92 -15.22 31.80
C ALA A 13 -3.42 -14.89 31.78
N SER A 14 -3.89 -14.12 30.78
CA SER A 14 -5.32 -13.83 30.58
C SER A 14 -6.13 -15.10 30.30
N PHE A 15 -5.62 -16.00 29.45
CA PHE A 15 -6.30 -17.28 29.18
C PHE A 15 -6.38 -18.17 30.43
N GLU A 16 -5.32 -18.22 31.24
CA GLU A 16 -5.28 -18.99 32.48
C GLU A 16 -6.26 -18.45 33.53
N GLU A 17 -6.35 -17.13 33.69
CA GLU A 17 -7.34 -16.49 34.55
C GLU A 17 -8.77 -16.79 34.07
N PHE A 18 -9.01 -16.80 32.75
CA PHE A 18 -10.26 -17.26 32.17
C PHE A 18 -10.56 -18.72 32.53
N LEU A 19 -9.59 -19.61 32.29
CA LEU A 19 -9.75 -21.05 32.42
C LEU A 19 -9.94 -21.48 33.88
N HIS A 20 -9.13 -20.96 34.80
CA HIS A 20 -9.06 -21.45 36.17
C HIS A 20 -9.91 -20.65 37.17
N ARG A 21 -10.36 -19.44 36.81
CA ARG A 21 -11.14 -18.59 37.71
C ARG A 21 -12.47 -18.12 37.12
N ARG A 22 -12.47 -17.47 35.96
CA ARG A 22 -13.70 -16.83 35.45
C ARG A 22 -14.72 -17.81 34.89
N LEU A 23 -14.28 -18.80 34.12
CA LEU A 23 -15.15 -19.83 33.58
C LEU A 23 -15.81 -20.69 34.69
N PRO A 24 -15.07 -21.20 35.71
CA PRO A 24 -15.69 -21.91 36.83
C PRO A 24 -16.62 -21.04 37.68
N ASP A 25 -16.47 -19.71 37.70
CA ASP A 25 -17.42 -18.81 38.36
C ASP A 25 -18.69 -18.55 37.53
N LEU A 26 -18.57 -18.56 36.19
CA LEU A 26 -19.66 -18.28 35.26
C LEU A 26 -20.60 -19.48 35.10
N LEU A 27 -20.04 -20.68 34.86
CA LEU A 27 -20.84 -21.85 34.51
C LEU A 27 -21.86 -22.24 35.60
N PRO A 28 -21.52 -22.29 36.91
CA PRO A 28 -22.46 -22.67 37.96
C PRO A 28 -23.62 -21.68 38.17
N ARG A 29 -23.48 -20.42 37.75
CA ARG A 29 -24.55 -19.41 37.84
C ARG A 29 -25.68 -19.65 36.83
N ARG A 30 -25.40 -20.40 35.77
CA ARG A 30 -26.34 -20.65 34.65
C ARG A 30 -26.67 -22.13 34.47
N LEU A 31 -25.77 -23.01 34.90
CA LEU A 31 -25.86 -24.47 34.85
C LEU A 31 -25.73 -25.03 36.27
N ARG A 32 -26.58 -25.99 36.66
CA ARG A 32 -26.55 -26.61 38.00
C ARG A 32 -25.40 -27.63 38.15
N LEU A 33 -24.17 -27.13 38.10
CA LEU A 33 -22.93 -27.92 38.17
C LEU A 33 -22.51 -28.17 39.63
N SER A 34 -21.96 -29.35 39.92
CA SER A 34 -21.38 -29.74 41.22
C SER A 34 -19.84 -29.68 41.25
N GLY A 35 -19.18 -29.57 40.10
CA GLY A 35 -17.72 -29.50 40.01
C GLY A 35 -17.19 -29.06 38.65
N TYR A 36 -15.94 -28.58 38.65
CA TYR A 36 -15.20 -28.13 37.46
C TYR A 36 -13.73 -28.53 37.59
N ARG A 37 -13.13 -29.05 36.51
CA ARG A 37 -11.69 -29.30 36.40
C ARG A 37 -11.19 -28.88 35.03
N ALA A 38 -10.04 -28.22 35.00
CA ALA A 38 -9.34 -27.90 33.76
C ALA A 38 -7.83 -28.16 33.91
N GLU A 39 -7.22 -28.77 32.89
CA GLU A 39 -5.79 -29.05 32.83
C GLU A 39 -5.28 -28.95 31.39
N TYR A 40 -4.02 -28.58 31.20
CA TYR A 40 -3.39 -28.64 29.88
C TYR A 40 -3.16 -30.09 29.48
N SER A 41 -3.66 -30.49 28.31
CA SER A 41 -3.51 -31.83 27.75
C SER A 41 -2.39 -31.89 26.69
N GLY A 42 -1.83 -30.73 26.31
CA GLY A 42 -0.67 -30.54 25.44
C GLY A 42 -0.31 -29.05 25.35
N GLU A 43 0.69 -28.70 24.52
CA GLU A 43 1.18 -27.32 24.38
C GLU A 43 0.09 -26.35 23.88
N TYR A 44 -0.76 -26.80 22.94
CA TYR A 44 -1.82 -26.00 22.31
C TYR A 44 -3.24 -26.45 22.67
N GLN A 45 -3.39 -27.29 23.70
CA GLN A 45 -4.68 -27.88 24.05
C GLN A 45 -4.87 -27.98 25.56
N CYS A 46 -6.11 -27.78 25.99
CA CYS A 46 -6.55 -28.08 27.34
C CYS A 46 -7.78 -29.00 27.33
N ARG A 47 -7.96 -29.67 28.47
CA ARG A 47 -9.10 -30.51 28.80
C ARG A 47 -9.94 -29.80 29.85
N ILE A 48 -11.26 -29.74 29.65
CA ILE A 48 -12.22 -29.27 30.65
C ILE A 48 -13.20 -30.39 30.97
N ALA A 49 -13.43 -30.65 32.27
CA ALA A 49 -14.41 -31.60 32.76
C ALA A 49 -15.41 -30.90 33.69
N LEU A 50 -16.70 -31.04 33.39
CA LEU A 50 -17.81 -30.48 34.15
C LEU A 50 -18.54 -31.60 34.88
N GLN A 51 -18.75 -31.47 36.18
CA GLN A 51 -19.56 -32.39 36.97
C GLN A 51 -20.94 -31.78 37.21
N ALA A 52 -21.99 -32.54 36.93
CA ALA A 52 -23.38 -32.12 37.09
C ALA A 52 -24.17 -33.16 37.89
N ARG A 53 -25.24 -32.71 38.55
CA ARG A 53 -26.10 -33.57 39.38
C ARG A 53 -27.55 -33.49 38.92
N SER A 54 -28.16 -34.64 38.64
CA SER A 54 -29.60 -34.79 38.33
C SER A 54 -30.18 -35.91 39.18
N ASP A 55 -31.26 -35.66 39.94
CA ASP A 55 -31.99 -36.63 40.79
C ASP A 55 -31.12 -37.70 41.47
N ALA A 56 -30.13 -37.21 42.23
CA ALA A 56 -29.17 -38.00 43.02
C ALA A 56 -28.14 -38.85 42.23
N ARG A 57 -28.00 -38.65 40.91
CA ARG A 57 -26.89 -39.17 40.10
C ARG A 57 -25.94 -38.05 39.69
N GLU A 58 -24.65 -38.26 39.91
CA GLU A 58 -23.59 -37.42 39.36
C GLU A 58 -23.10 -37.98 38.04
N PHE A 59 -22.87 -37.11 37.06
CA PHE A 59 -22.24 -37.45 35.78
C PHE A 59 -21.21 -36.38 35.39
N GLU A 60 -20.26 -36.74 34.54
CA GLU A 60 -19.17 -35.87 34.10
C GLU A 60 -19.22 -35.69 32.57
N VAL A 61 -19.14 -34.44 32.12
CA VAL A 61 -19.03 -34.08 30.71
C VAL A 61 -17.62 -33.57 30.44
N THR A 62 -16.85 -34.30 29.63
CA THR A 62 -15.48 -33.92 29.26
C THR A 62 -15.42 -33.32 27.85
N TYR A 63 -14.67 -32.21 27.72
CA TYR A 63 -14.19 -31.59 26.49
C TYR A 63 -12.69 -31.82 26.42
N ALA A 64 -12.24 -32.74 25.56
CA ALA A 64 -10.87 -33.27 25.61
C ALA A 64 -9.81 -32.43 24.88
N ALA A 65 -10.22 -31.61 23.90
CA ALA A 65 -9.32 -30.93 22.96
C ALA A 65 -9.77 -29.49 22.69
N ILE A 66 -9.83 -28.68 23.75
CA ILE A 66 -10.10 -27.24 23.63
C ILE A 66 -8.80 -26.54 23.23
N PRO A 67 -8.79 -25.71 22.17
CA PRO A 67 -7.61 -24.93 21.80
C PRO A 67 -7.15 -24.02 22.95
N ALA A 68 -5.85 -24.02 23.23
CA ALA A 68 -5.23 -23.18 24.25
C ALA A 68 -3.94 -22.54 23.70
N PRO A 69 -3.52 -21.37 24.22
CA PRO A 69 -2.30 -20.72 23.78
C PRO A 69 -1.06 -21.35 24.44
N ASP A 70 0.07 -21.29 23.75
CA ASP A 70 1.41 -21.56 24.32
C ASP A 70 1.89 -20.42 25.25
N GLU A 71 3.13 -20.52 25.73
CA GLU A 71 3.75 -19.51 26.61
C GLU A 71 3.87 -18.12 25.95
N ALA A 72 3.93 -18.04 24.62
CA ALA A 72 3.98 -16.79 23.88
C ALA A 72 2.59 -16.22 23.58
N GLY A 73 1.51 -16.92 23.94
CA GLY A 73 0.14 -16.52 23.63
C GLY A 73 -0.37 -16.99 22.28
N VAL A 74 0.31 -17.95 21.64
CA VAL A 74 0.01 -18.42 20.28
C VAL A 74 -0.86 -19.66 20.33
N PHE A 75 -1.95 -19.65 19.55
CA PHE A 75 -2.81 -20.80 19.33
C PHE A 75 -2.39 -21.52 18.05
N ARG A 76 -2.73 -22.81 17.95
CA ARG A 76 -2.52 -23.60 16.73
C ARG A 76 -3.84 -24.18 16.23
N ALA A 77 -4.13 -24.00 14.94
CA ALA A 77 -5.29 -24.58 14.27
C ALA A 77 -4.85 -25.61 13.21
N PRO A 78 -5.61 -26.69 12.99
CA PRO A 78 -5.36 -27.59 11.86
C PRO A 78 -5.47 -26.81 10.54
N ASP A 79 -4.62 -27.12 9.56
CA ASP A 79 -4.78 -26.54 8.23
C ASP A 79 -6.13 -26.98 7.62
N PRO A 80 -6.90 -26.07 7.01
CA PRO A 80 -8.06 -26.47 6.21
C PRO A 80 -7.56 -27.37 5.06
N GLU A 81 -8.02 -28.63 5.05
CA GLU A 81 -7.41 -29.77 4.36
C GLU A 81 -7.12 -29.62 2.85
N GLN A 82 -6.22 -30.49 2.39
CA GLN A 82 -5.95 -31.03 1.05
C GLN A 82 -7.19 -31.54 0.26
N GLY A 83 -8.35 -30.89 0.36
CA GLY A 83 -9.60 -31.33 -0.25
C GLY A 83 -10.56 -30.17 -0.52
N GLY A 84 -10.30 -29.39 -1.57
CA GLY A 84 -11.22 -28.36 -2.05
C GLY A 84 -10.49 -27.07 -2.38
N ARG A 85 -10.73 -26.55 -3.60
CA ARG A 85 -10.10 -25.36 -4.21
C ARG A 85 -9.62 -24.33 -3.17
N ALA A 86 -8.33 -24.02 -3.24
CA ALA A 86 -7.73 -22.88 -2.57
C ALA A 86 -8.64 -21.66 -2.74
N VAL A 87 -9.28 -21.23 -1.66
CA VAL A 87 -9.79 -19.88 -1.58
C VAL A 87 -8.54 -19.02 -1.51
N GLU A 88 -8.16 -18.44 -2.64
CA GLU A 88 -7.12 -17.42 -2.73
C GLU A 88 -7.54 -16.25 -1.83
N CYS A 89 -7.14 -16.31 -0.57
CA CYS A 89 -7.05 -15.13 0.25
C CYS A 89 -5.99 -14.25 -0.42
N ASN A 90 -6.47 -13.16 -1.01
CA ASN A 90 -5.73 -12.09 -1.67
C ASN A 90 -4.92 -11.25 -0.64
N MET A 91 -4.16 -11.93 0.21
CA MET A 91 -3.22 -11.35 1.16
C MET A 91 -1.83 -11.76 0.68
N GLY A 92 -1.00 -10.74 0.41
CA GLY A 92 0.34 -10.90 -0.14
C GLY A 92 1.13 -12.00 0.54
N VAL A 93 1.95 -12.68 -0.26
CA VAL A 93 2.81 -13.79 0.11
C VAL A 93 3.71 -13.40 1.29
N GLY A 94 3.20 -13.56 2.50
CA GLY A 94 4.03 -13.83 3.66
C GLY A 94 4.38 -15.30 3.57
N MET A 95 5.67 -15.62 3.61
CA MET A 95 6.11 -16.98 3.91
C MET A 95 5.59 -17.30 5.31
N GLN A 96 4.40 -17.90 5.41
CA GLN A 96 4.04 -18.59 6.63
C GLN A 96 5.06 -19.73 6.76
N ARG A 97 5.83 -19.75 7.86
CA ARG A 97 6.52 -20.97 8.26
C ARG A 97 5.43 -22.00 8.53
N HIS A 98 5.05 -22.76 7.50
CA HIS A 98 4.26 -23.97 7.67
C HIS A 98 5.19 -24.97 8.35
N SER A 99 5.31 -24.90 9.68
CA SER A 99 5.61 -26.10 10.44
C SER A 99 4.52 -27.10 10.05
N GLY A 100 4.86 -28.32 9.65
CA GLY A 100 3.91 -29.35 9.19
C GLY A 100 2.84 -29.79 10.20
N ASP A 101 2.59 -28.98 11.23
CA ASP A 101 1.78 -29.20 12.42
C ASP A 101 0.56 -28.24 12.53
N GLY A 102 0.34 -27.32 11.58
CA GLY A 102 -0.84 -26.43 11.52
C GLY A 102 -0.54 -24.92 11.56
N ARG A 103 -1.58 -24.10 11.38
CA ARG A 103 -1.50 -22.64 11.30
C ARG A 103 -1.44 -21.99 12.69
N GLU A 104 -0.45 -21.12 12.91
CA GLU A 104 -0.32 -20.32 14.12
C GLU A 104 -1.23 -19.09 14.10
N LEU A 105 -1.87 -18.81 15.24
CA LEU A 105 -2.86 -17.76 15.42
C LEU A 105 -2.59 -16.97 16.71
N VAL A 106 -2.92 -15.68 16.71
CA VAL A 106 -2.91 -14.83 17.91
C VAL A 106 -4.24 -14.09 18.03
N VAL A 107 -4.70 -13.83 19.25
CA VAL A 107 -5.85 -12.96 19.51
C VAL A 107 -5.32 -11.63 20.08
N PRO A 108 -5.25 -10.56 19.27
CA PRO A 108 -4.75 -9.27 19.75
C PRO A 108 -5.66 -8.70 20.87
N PRO A 109 -5.10 -8.01 21.87
CA PRO A 109 -5.90 -7.34 22.89
C PRO A 109 -6.66 -6.14 22.30
N ILE A 110 -7.79 -5.80 22.93
CA ILE A 110 -8.64 -4.68 22.54
C ILE A 110 -8.74 -3.69 23.71
N ALA A 111 -8.51 -2.41 23.44
CA ALA A 111 -8.81 -1.32 24.36
C ALA A 111 -10.25 -0.82 24.14
N ASP A 112 -10.97 -0.53 25.22
CA ASP A 112 -12.35 -0.07 25.17
C ASP A 112 -12.50 1.45 24.96
N GLN A 113 -11.46 2.24 25.23
CA GLN A 113 -11.43 3.69 25.05
C GLN A 113 -10.03 4.22 24.73
N ASP A 114 -9.95 5.48 24.29
CA ASP A 114 -8.74 6.11 23.74
C ASP A 114 -7.70 6.49 24.81
N ASP A 115 -8.15 6.87 26.02
CA ASP A 115 -7.24 7.11 27.13
C ASP A 115 -6.73 5.79 27.72
N LEU A 116 -5.58 5.33 27.22
CA LEU A 116 -4.96 4.08 27.64
C LEU A 116 -4.51 4.06 29.10
N SER A 117 -4.49 5.21 29.80
CA SER A 117 -4.23 5.23 31.25
C SER A 117 -5.43 4.76 32.06
N ALA A 118 -6.64 4.94 31.53
CA ALA A 118 -7.90 4.55 32.13
C ALA A 118 -8.57 3.36 31.40
N ALA A 119 -8.10 3.00 30.20
CA ALA A 119 -8.71 1.96 29.37
C ALA A 119 -8.63 0.57 29.99
N ARG A 120 -9.69 -0.21 29.77
CA ARG A 120 -9.69 -1.64 30.04
C ARG A 120 -9.19 -2.39 28.81
N ILE A 121 -8.17 -3.20 29.02
CA ILE A 121 -7.58 -4.05 28.00
C ILE A 121 -8.18 -5.44 28.10
N ALA A 122 -8.95 -5.81 27.07
CA ALA A 122 -9.48 -7.15 26.91
C ALA A 122 -8.49 -8.02 26.13
N CYS A 123 -7.72 -8.84 26.83
CA CYS A 123 -6.92 -9.90 26.23
C CYS A 123 -7.79 -11.12 25.86
N VAL A 124 -7.17 -12.20 25.38
CA VAL A 124 -7.90 -13.37 24.87
C VAL A 124 -8.89 -13.97 25.88
N GLY A 125 -8.54 -14.03 27.16
CA GLY A 125 -9.40 -14.57 28.22
C GLY A 125 -10.61 -13.69 28.51
N GLU A 126 -10.44 -12.36 28.57
CA GLU A 126 -11.55 -11.39 28.69
C GLU A 126 -12.52 -11.48 27.50
N GLN A 127 -11.97 -11.54 26.28
CA GLN A 127 -12.76 -11.61 25.07
C GLN A 127 -13.53 -12.94 24.99
N LEU A 128 -12.87 -14.06 25.30
CA LEU A 128 -13.48 -15.38 25.30
C LEU A 128 -14.55 -15.52 26.40
N TYR A 129 -14.31 -14.97 27.59
CA TYR A 129 -15.32 -14.88 28.66
C TYR A 129 -16.59 -14.19 28.15
N SER A 130 -16.42 -13.01 27.55
CA SER A 130 -17.53 -12.19 27.05
C SER A 130 -18.29 -12.90 25.91
N PHE A 131 -17.56 -13.59 25.03
CA PHE A 131 -18.13 -14.38 23.94
C PHE A 131 -19.00 -15.53 24.45
N ILE A 132 -18.53 -16.24 25.49
CA ILE A 132 -19.25 -17.36 26.11
C ILE A 132 -20.44 -16.85 26.93
N GLU A 133 -20.26 -15.81 27.74
CA GLU A 133 -21.32 -15.25 28.60
C GLU A 133 -22.55 -14.83 27.81
N GLN A 134 -22.37 -14.22 26.63
CA GLN A 134 -23.47 -13.81 25.75
C GLN A 134 -24.24 -14.98 25.13
N ARG A 135 -23.65 -16.18 25.07
CA ARG A 135 -24.22 -17.39 24.43
C ARG A 135 -24.69 -18.43 25.43
N LEU A 136 -24.24 -18.33 26.68
CA LEU A 136 -24.57 -19.29 27.72
C LEU A 136 -26.06 -19.27 28.03
N GLY A 137 -26.75 -20.37 27.70
CA GLY A 137 -28.16 -20.55 28.01
C GLY A 137 -28.42 -20.63 29.52
N GLN A 138 -29.69 -20.51 29.92
CA GLN A 138 -30.12 -20.72 31.30
C GLN A 138 -31.01 -21.96 31.37
N VAL A 139 -30.76 -22.82 32.36
CA VAL A 139 -31.61 -23.99 32.63
C VAL A 139 -32.75 -23.57 33.56
N PRO A 140 -34.04 -23.71 33.17
CA PRO A 140 -35.16 -23.58 34.09
C PRO A 140 -35.09 -24.64 35.18
N ASP A 141 -35.53 -24.32 36.40
CA ASP A 141 -35.42 -25.22 37.56
C ASP A 141 -36.15 -26.56 37.35
N GLU A 142 -37.17 -26.62 36.49
CA GLU A 142 -37.99 -27.81 36.25
C GLU A 142 -37.40 -28.81 35.22
N VAL A 143 -36.31 -28.48 34.51
CA VAL A 143 -35.76 -29.33 33.43
C VAL A 143 -34.64 -30.25 33.95
N GLU A 144 -34.74 -31.57 33.80
CA GLU A 144 -33.64 -32.48 34.18
C GLU A 144 -32.38 -32.28 33.32
N LEU A 145 -31.20 -32.35 33.95
CA LEU A 145 -29.91 -32.26 33.26
C LEU A 145 -29.39 -33.65 32.89
N ASP A 146 -29.04 -33.84 31.62
CA ASP A 146 -28.26 -34.97 31.12
C ASP A 146 -27.01 -34.47 30.35
N GLU A 147 -26.12 -35.39 29.96
CA GLU A 147 -24.89 -35.05 29.23
C GLU A 147 -25.19 -34.31 27.91
N GLN A 148 -26.23 -34.73 27.19
CA GLN A 148 -26.56 -34.15 25.89
C GLN A 148 -27.05 -32.70 26.03
N LEU A 149 -27.87 -32.42 27.04
CA LEU A 149 -28.36 -31.09 27.35
C LEU A 149 -27.21 -30.17 27.82
N VAL A 150 -26.29 -30.66 28.66
CA VAL A 150 -25.09 -29.88 29.04
C VAL A 150 -24.24 -29.55 27.82
N ARG A 151 -24.00 -30.51 26.91
CA ARG A 151 -23.27 -30.27 25.66
C ARG A 151 -24.01 -29.30 24.73
N SER A 152 -25.34 -29.32 24.72
CA SER A 152 -26.15 -28.38 23.93
C SER A 152 -26.14 -26.96 24.50
N LEU A 153 -26.09 -26.81 25.83
CA LEU A 153 -26.16 -25.51 26.50
C LEU A 153 -24.80 -24.85 26.69
N ALA A 154 -23.73 -25.64 26.74
CA ALA A 154 -22.35 -25.18 26.81
C ALA A 154 -21.45 -26.01 25.88
N PRO A 155 -21.59 -25.92 24.55
CA PRO A 155 -20.68 -26.54 23.61
C PRO A 155 -19.33 -25.80 23.59
N LEU A 156 -18.56 -25.91 24.68
CA LEU A 156 -17.35 -25.11 24.93
C LEU A 156 -16.30 -25.27 23.82
N ASP A 157 -16.09 -26.47 23.31
CA ASP A 157 -15.18 -26.76 22.21
C ASP A 157 -15.61 -26.07 20.91
N ALA A 158 -16.89 -26.12 20.56
CA ALA A 158 -17.43 -25.44 19.38
C ALA A 158 -17.37 -23.91 19.53
N TRP A 159 -17.67 -23.38 20.72
CA TRP A 159 -17.61 -21.94 20.99
C TRP A 159 -16.20 -21.38 20.97
N VAL A 160 -15.22 -22.07 21.57
CA VAL A 160 -13.81 -21.64 21.49
C VAL A 160 -13.33 -21.64 20.05
N ARG A 161 -13.68 -22.65 19.25
CA ARG A 161 -13.34 -22.70 17.81
C ARG A 161 -14.04 -21.59 17.02
N ALA A 162 -15.31 -21.32 17.28
CA ALA A 162 -16.06 -20.24 16.65
C ALA A 162 -15.50 -18.86 17.02
N PHE A 163 -15.11 -18.67 18.29
CA PHE A 163 -14.44 -17.46 18.76
C PHE A 163 -13.11 -17.26 18.04
N LEU A 164 -12.24 -18.27 17.99
CA LEU A 164 -10.95 -18.16 17.31
C LEU A 164 -11.13 -17.88 15.81
N ALA A 165 -12.14 -18.48 15.16
CA ALA A 165 -12.45 -18.20 13.76
C ALA A 165 -12.88 -16.74 13.51
N GLN A 166 -13.40 -16.04 14.53
CA GLN A 166 -13.83 -14.65 14.43
C GLN A 166 -12.76 -13.65 14.91
N ALA A 167 -12.08 -13.94 16.02
CA ALA A 167 -11.24 -12.99 16.74
C ALA A 167 -9.74 -13.20 16.51
N ALA A 168 -9.30 -14.41 16.15
CA ALA A 168 -7.89 -14.71 15.98
C ALA A 168 -7.40 -14.27 14.59
N GLN A 169 -6.17 -13.76 14.56
CA GLN A 169 -5.44 -13.40 13.36
C GLN A 169 -4.35 -14.42 13.09
N PRO A 170 -4.08 -14.75 11.82
CA PRO A 170 -2.90 -15.51 11.44
C PRO A 170 -1.64 -14.80 11.94
N LEU A 171 -0.80 -15.51 12.68
CA LEU A 171 0.42 -14.91 13.17
C LEU A 171 1.36 -14.57 11.99
N ASN A 172 2.00 -13.41 12.09
CA ASN A 172 2.90 -12.94 11.06
C ASN A 172 4.21 -13.74 11.13
N GLY A 173 4.78 -14.08 9.98
CA GLY A 173 5.89 -15.03 9.88
C GLY A 173 7.05 -14.62 8.99
N ASN A 174 7.12 -13.38 8.52
CA ASN A 174 8.18 -12.94 7.60
C ASN A 174 9.56 -13.05 8.24
N ASN A 175 9.70 -12.55 9.47
CA ASN A 175 10.91 -12.64 10.27
C ASN A 175 10.60 -12.55 11.77
N TRP A 176 11.64 -12.60 12.62
CA TRP A 176 11.48 -12.54 14.07
C TRP A 176 10.79 -11.25 14.54
N LEU A 177 11.17 -10.09 13.97
CA LEU A 177 10.66 -8.79 14.37
C LEU A 177 9.17 -8.63 14.03
N ASP A 178 8.74 -9.12 12.87
CA ASP A 178 7.34 -9.13 12.45
C ASP A 178 6.48 -9.96 13.41
N ARG A 179 6.93 -11.18 13.73
CA ARG A 179 6.27 -12.07 14.69
C ARG A 179 6.18 -11.43 16.07
N ALA A 180 7.30 -10.99 16.63
CA ALA A 180 7.39 -10.42 17.97
C ALA A 180 6.55 -9.14 18.10
N THR A 181 6.55 -8.29 17.07
CA THR A 181 5.74 -7.07 17.05
C THR A 181 4.24 -7.39 16.92
N HIS A 182 3.85 -8.43 16.15
CA HIS A 182 2.45 -8.83 16.05
C HIS A 182 1.88 -9.26 17.42
N LEU A 183 2.65 -10.02 18.21
CA LEU A 183 2.25 -10.42 19.57
C LEU A 183 2.04 -9.22 20.52
N ARG A 184 2.63 -8.05 20.21
CA ARG A 184 2.51 -6.81 20.98
C ARG A 184 1.52 -5.80 20.39
N ARG A 185 0.71 -6.16 19.39
CA ARG A 185 -0.31 -5.25 18.85
C ARG A 185 -1.45 -5.04 19.84
N LEU A 186 -2.03 -3.85 19.84
CA LEU A 186 -3.23 -3.46 20.58
C LEU A 186 -4.23 -2.81 19.62
N PHE A 187 -5.48 -3.22 19.67
CA PHE A 187 -6.53 -2.70 18.79
C PHE A 187 -7.44 -1.71 19.51
N LEU A 188 -7.74 -0.61 18.84
CA LEU A 188 -8.63 0.44 19.30
C LEU A 188 -9.76 0.62 18.26
N PRO A 189 -10.83 -0.21 18.34
CA PRO A 189 -11.82 -0.32 17.28
C PRO A 189 -12.68 0.94 17.13
N ASN A 190 -13.01 1.60 18.25
CA ASN A 190 -13.94 2.74 18.33
C ASN A 190 -13.20 4.06 18.61
N ARG A 191 -12.05 4.27 17.95
CA ARG A 191 -11.20 5.43 18.20
C ARG A 191 -11.86 6.75 17.81
N GLU A 192 -12.04 7.65 18.77
CA GLU A 192 -12.52 9.03 18.57
C GLU A 192 -11.34 10.02 18.46
N GLU A 193 -10.37 9.91 19.36
CA GLU A 193 -9.15 10.72 19.42
C GLU A 193 -7.92 9.93 18.96
N MET A 194 -7.02 10.60 18.22
CA MET A 194 -5.86 9.94 17.66
C MET A 194 -4.78 9.62 18.69
N PHE A 195 -4.52 10.57 19.59
CA PHE A 195 -3.51 10.46 20.62
C PHE A 195 -4.03 11.12 21.89
N THR A 196 -3.91 10.40 23.00
CA THR A 196 -4.16 10.90 24.34
C THR A 196 -2.84 10.87 25.13
N PRO A 197 -2.70 11.66 26.21
CA PRO A 197 -1.53 11.59 27.09
C PRO A 197 -1.29 10.17 27.63
N GLY A 198 -2.36 9.38 27.78
CA GLY A 198 -2.31 7.98 28.19
C GLY A 198 -1.47 7.07 27.28
N HIS A 199 -1.21 7.45 26.02
CA HIS A 199 -0.37 6.68 25.10
C HIS A 199 1.10 6.64 25.49
N PHE A 200 1.65 7.72 26.05
CA PHE A 200 3.09 7.81 26.35
C PHE A 200 3.50 6.80 27.43
N GLY A 201 4.64 6.16 27.22
CA GLY A 201 5.13 5.02 28.02
C GLY A 201 4.39 3.70 27.76
N ARG A 202 3.19 3.71 27.18
CA ARG A 202 2.34 2.52 26.99
C ARG A 202 2.38 1.96 25.58
N THR A 203 2.33 2.82 24.57
CA THR A 203 2.38 2.44 23.16
C THR A 203 3.46 3.22 22.42
N CYS A 204 4.06 2.57 21.43
CA CYS A 204 5.08 3.19 20.61
C CYS A 204 4.44 4.18 19.62
N PRO A 205 4.83 5.47 19.64
CA PRO A 205 4.26 6.45 18.71
C PRO A 205 4.81 6.35 17.28
N PHE A 206 5.88 5.57 17.09
CA PHE A 206 6.52 5.33 15.80
C PHE A 206 6.03 4.05 15.11
N GLU A 207 5.36 3.13 15.81
CA GLU A 207 4.94 1.84 15.27
C GLU A 207 3.43 1.73 15.11
N THR A 208 2.93 2.25 13.99
CA THR A 208 1.54 2.11 13.53
C THR A 208 1.52 1.82 12.03
N PRO A 209 0.52 1.09 11.52
CA PRO A 209 0.33 0.94 10.08
C PRO A 209 0.12 2.29 9.39
N GLU A 210 0.62 2.38 8.15
CA GLU A 210 0.27 3.45 7.22
C GLU A 210 -1.13 3.19 6.64
N GLY A 211 -1.91 4.23 6.39
CA GLY A 211 -3.24 4.14 5.79
C GLY A 211 -4.42 4.22 6.78
N PRO A 212 -5.58 3.62 6.46
CA PRO A 212 -6.85 3.89 7.18
C PRO A 212 -6.85 3.40 8.64
N ASN A 213 -5.95 2.50 9.00
CA ASN A 213 -5.81 1.95 10.34
C ASN A 213 -4.77 2.68 11.20
N ILE A 214 -4.25 3.83 10.73
CA ILE A 214 -3.31 4.65 11.50
C ILE A 214 -3.92 5.01 12.86
N ALA A 215 -3.15 4.82 13.93
CA ALA A 215 -3.56 5.01 15.32
C ALA A 215 -4.79 4.19 15.78
N ARG A 216 -5.23 3.18 15.01
CA ARG A 216 -6.23 2.17 15.46
C ARG A 216 -5.58 0.84 15.80
N ILE A 217 -4.45 0.56 15.16
CA ILE A 217 -3.59 -0.59 15.46
C ILE A 217 -2.31 -0.01 16.06
N LEU A 218 -2.19 -0.13 17.37
CA LEU A 218 -1.07 0.36 18.16
C LEU A 218 -0.10 -0.79 18.46
N THR A 219 1.12 -0.44 18.84
CA THR A 219 2.12 -1.41 19.31
C THR A 219 2.45 -1.10 20.76
N ILE A 220 2.29 -2.07 21.66
CA ILE A 220 2.64 -1.95 23.07
C ILE A 220 4.15 -1.75 23.21
N ALA A 221 4.54 -0.65 23.86
CA ALA A 221 5.92 -0.24 24.07
C ALA A 221 6.71 -1.32 24.81
N ARG A 222 8.04 -1.41 24.65
CA ARG A 222 8.88 -2.41 25.32
C ARG A 222 8.74 -2.34 26.84
N GLY A 223 8.71 -1.12 27.40
CA GLY A 223 8.54 -0.82 28.82
C GLY A 223 7.09 -0.88 29.30
N ALA A 224 6.19 -1.54 28.58
CA ALA A 224 4.78 -1.68 28.96
C ALA A 224 4.30 -3.12 28.93
N GLU A 225 3.31 -3.41 29.76
CA GLU A 225 2.65 -4.72 29.84
C GLU A 225 1.20 -4.61 30.29
N VAL A 226 0.40 -5.62 29.94
CA VAL A 226 -1.00 -5.71 30.37
C VAL A 226 -1.07 -6.50 31.67
N ARG A 227 -1.61 -5.89 32.73
CA ARG A 227 -1.82 -6.52 34.04
C ARG A 227 -3.22 -6.19 34.54
N ASP A 228 -3.94 -7.21 35.01
CA ASP A 228 -5.28 -7.08 35.57
C ASP A 228 -6.27 -6.30 34.68
N GLY A 229 -6.12 -6.44 33.36
CA GLY A 229 -6.95 -5.74 32.37
C GLY A 229 -6.63 -4.25 32.21
N ALA A 230 -5.46 -3.77 32.65
CA ALA A 230 -4.96 -2.41 32.41
C ALA A 230 -3.60 -2.46 31.69
N LEU A 231 -3.31 -1.45 30.86
CA LEU A 231 -2.01 -1.27 30.23
C LEU A 231 -1.12 -0.42 31.14
N ILE A 232 -0.02 -0.98 31.64
CA ILE A 232 0.85 -0.34 32.62
C ILE A 232 2.22 -0.08 32.00
N ALA A 233 2.68 1.18 32.04
CA ALA A 233 4.07 1.53 31.82
C ALA A 233 4.87 1.13 33.08
N VAL A 234 5.87 0.29 32.91
CA VAL A 234 6.68 -0.29 34.00
C VAL A 234 8.12 0.22 33.99
N ASP A 235 8.50 0.97 32.96
CA ASP A 235 9.79 1.63 32.81
C ASP A 235 9.56 3.05 32.26
N ASP A 236 10.10 4.04 32.96
CA ASP A 236 9.97 5.45 32.65
C ASP A 236 11.10 5.95 31.71
N ASP A 237 12.07 5.09 31.34
CA ASP A 237 13.09 5.43 30.35
C ASP A 237 12.41 5.77 29.00
N PRO A 238 12.71 6.93 28.37
CA PRO A 238 12.15 7.29 27.07
C PRO A 238 12.40 6.23 25.98
N VAL A 239 13.53 5.53 26.05
CA VAL A 239 13.85 4.41 25.15
C VAL A 239 12.90 3.24 25.38
N ALA A 240 12.44 2.99 26.60
CA ALA A 240 11.46 1.94 26.90
C ALA A 240 10.06 2.23 26.32
N THR A 241 9.75 3.50 26.01
CA THR A 241 8.52 3.90 25.31
C THR A 241 8.51 3.47 23.83
N LEU A 242 9.67 3.16 23.25
CA LEU A 242 9.74 2.64 21.88
C LEU A 242 9.23 1.20 21.80
N GLY A 243 8.73 0.83 20.63
CA GLY A 243 8.44 -0.55 20.29
C GLY A 243 9.72 -1.28 19.85
N LEU A 244 9.60 -2.59 19.62
CA LEU A 244 10.76 -3.42 19.28
C LEU A 244 11.44 -2.95 18.00
N SER A 245 10.65 -2.57 16.99
CA SER A 245 11.17 -2.19 15.68
C SER A 245 11.81 -0.81 15.72
N ALA A 246 11.14 0.20 16.29
CA ALA A 246 11.68 1.55 16.40
C ALA A 246 12.94 1.59 17.27
N SER A 247 13.03 0.75 18.30
CA SER A 247 14.23 0.68 19.15
C SER A 247 15.47 0.07 18.49
N ALA A 248 15.31 -0.56 17.33
CA ALA A 248 16.40 -1.13 16.53
C ALA A 248 16.97 -0.14 15.49
N ILE A 249 16.49 1.10 15.47
CA ILE A 249 16.93 2.17 14.55
C ILE A 249 17.98 3.03 15.28
N PRO A 250 19.27 2.99 14.89
CA PRO A 250 20.27 3.90 15.43
C PRO A 250 20.02 5.32 14.92
N PHE A 251 20.49 6.34 15.63
CA PHE A 251 20.32 7.75 15.22
C PHE A 251 18.87 8.19 14.96
N LEU A 252 17.89 7.53 15.58
CA LEU A 252 16.46 7.80 15.40
C LEU A 252 16.11 9.28 15.61
N GLU A 253 16.78 9.93 16.55
CA GLU A 253 16.64 11.36 16.86
C GLU A 253 17.02 12.31 15.71
N HIS A 254 17.73 11.82 14.69
CA HIS A 254 18.13 12.56 13.50
C HIS A 254 17.20 12.32 12.30
N ASP A 255 16.14 11.54 12.49
CA ASP A 255 15.18 11.18 11.43
C ASP A 255 13.78 11.74 11.71
N ASP A 256 13.09 12.17 10.66
CA ASP A 256 11.68 12.54 10.73
C ASP A 256 10.80 11.38 11.22
N GLY A 257 9.81 11.69 12.07
CA GLY A 257 8.94 10.69 12.68
C GLY A 257 8.14 9.83 11.68
N ASN A 258 7.90 10.30 10.45
CA ASN A 258 7.31 9.47 9.39
C ASN A 258 8.33 8.50 8.81
N ARG A 259 9.61 8.88 8.72
CA ARG A 259 10.69 8.00 8.27
C ARG A 259 11.02 6.92 9.28
N VAL A 260 11.05 7.27 10.56
CA VAL A 260 11.18 6.28 11.65
C VAL A 260 10.05 5.25 11.58
N LEU A 261 8.80 5.70 11.36
CA LEU A 261 7.65 4.82 11.19
C LEU A 261 7.79 3.91 9.97
N MET A 262 8.20 4.46 8.82
CA MET A 262 8.42 3.68 7.62
C MET A 262 9.53 2.65 7.84
N GLY A 263 10.66 3.03 8.46
CA GLY A 263 11.77 2.14 8.78
C GLY A 263 11.33 0.97 9.67
N ALA A 264 10.62 1.27 10.76
CA ALA A 264 10.05 0.27 11.66
C ALA A 264 9.07 -0.68 10.94
N ASN A 265 8.24 -0.15 10.04
CA ASN A 265 7.31 -0.95 9.23
C ASN A 265 8.02 -1.83 8.20
N MET A 266 9.06 -1.32 7.54
CA MET A 266 9.80 -2.03 6.50
C MET A 266 10.66 -3.17 7.05
N MET A 267 11.30 -3.00 8.22
CA MET A 267 12.10 -4.07 8.84
C MET A 267 11.29 -5.35 9.11
N ARG A 268 10.00 -5.21 9.45
CA ARG A 268 9.08 -6.36 9.63
C ARG A 268 8.73 -7.08 8.32
N GLN A 269 9.04 -6.48 7.17
CA GLN A 269 8.77 -7.05 5.86
C GLN A 269 10.00 -7.70 5.25
N TRP A 270 11.17 -7.58 5.90
CA TRP A 270 12.43 -8.13 5.40
C TRP A 270 12.42 -9.66 5.39
N LEU A 271 12.94 -10.22 4.31
CA LEU A 271 13.17 -11.65 4.19
C LEU A 271 14.49 -12.01 4.90
N PRO A 272 14.50 -13.04 5.76
CA PRO A 272 15.72 -13.49 6.41
C PRO A 272 16.64 -14.15 5.37
N PRO A 273 17.90 -13.72 5.26
CA PRO A 273 18.86 -14.33 4.36
C PRO A 273 19.39 -15.66 4.92
N ASP A 274 20.05 -16.47 4.07
CA ASP A 274 20.57 -17.80 4.47
C ASP A 274 21.57 -17.74 5.62
N GLU A 275 22.45 -16.74 5.61
CA GLU A 275 23.42 -16.48 6.68
C GLU A 275 23.06 -15.18 7.40
N SER A 276 23.03 -15.16 8.72
CA SER A 276 22.75 -13.93 9.49
C SER A 276 23.98 -13.02 9.54
N GLU A 277 23.81 -11.71 9.29
CA GLU A 277 24.88 -10.70 9.39
C GLU A 277 24.43 -9.55 10.30
N PRO A 278 25.00 -9.39 11.50
CA PRO A 278 24.70 -8.25 12.37
C PRO A 278 25.09 -6.91 11.75
N ALA A 279 24.34 -5.85 12.05
CA ALA A 279 24.70 -4.50 11.61
C ALA A 279 26.02 -4.03 12.24
N LEU A 280 26.81 -3.26 11.48
CA LEU A 280 28.03 -2.61 11.99
C LEU A 280 27.73 -1.49 12.99
N VAL A 281 26.58 -0.84 12.85
CA VAL A 281 26.06 0.15 13.80
C VAL A 281 24.81 -0.45 14.45
N GLN A 282 24.84 -0.63 15.77
CA GLN A 282 23.79 -1.31 16.54
C GLN A 282 23.20 -0.35 17.57
N THR A 283 22.02 -0.63 18.08
CA THR A 283 21.44 0.14 19.19
C THR A 283 21.82 -0.44 20.56
N GLY A 284 22.28 -1.70 20.59
CA GLY A 284 22.52 -2.46 21.81
C GLY A 284 21.24 -3.00 22.44
N LEU A 285 20.11 -2.89 21.73
CA LEU A 285 18.78 -3.33 22.15
C LEU A 285 18.27 -4.50 21.30
N GLU A 286 19.07 -4.95 20.35
CA GLU A 286 18.79 -6.10 19.51
C GLU A 286 18.85 -7.39 20.33
N PRO A 287 17.93 -8.36 20.12
CA PRO A 287 18.00 -9.64 20.79
C PRO A 287 19.19 -10.47 20.30
N ASP A 288 19.72 -11.33 21.16
CA ASP A 288 20.74 -12.31 20.81
C ASP A 288 20.12 -13.52 20.05
N ILE A 289 19.52 -13.23 18.89
CA ILE A 289 18.82 -14.20 18.04
C ILE A 289 19.18 -13.94 16.58
N ALA A 290 19.73 -14.94 15.88
CA ALA A 290 20.18 -14.80 14.49
C ALA A 290 19.07 -14.37 13.51
N ASP A 291 17.83 -14.86 13.71
CA ASP A 291 16.64 -14.55 12.89
C ASP A 291 16.18 -13.07 12.99
N PHE A 292 16.77 -12.27 13.89
CA PHE A 292 16.53 -10.83 13.94
C PHE A 292 17.24 -10.09 12.80
N TRP A 293 18.48 -10.48 12.49
CA TRP A 293 19.34 -9.81 11.52
C TRP A 293 19.00 -10.25 10.09
N CYS A 294 17.99 -9.60 9.52
CA CYS A 294 17.48 -9.91 8.18
C CYS A 294 18.12 -9.06 7.06
N GLY A 295 19.09 -8.20 7.39
CA GLY A 295 19.73 -7.30 6.43
C GLY A 295 21.19 -7.65 6.15
N ARG A 296 21.86 -6.73 5.45
CA ARG A 296 23.27 -6.77 5.08
C ARG A 296 23.90 -5.40 5.26
N ASN A 297 25.16 -5.37 5.70
CA ASN A 297 25.94 -4.14 5.66
C ASN A 297 26.39 -3.90 4.21
N LEU A 298 25.84 -2.88 3.56
CA LEU A 298 26.18 -2.53 2.17
C LEU A 298 26.95 -1.23 2.11
N LEU A 299 28.08 -1.22 1.42
CA LEU A 299 28.81 0.00 1.10
C LEU A 299 27.95 0.87 0.17
N THR A 300 27.30 1.87 0.76
CA THR A 300 26.30 2.74 0.13
C THR A 300 26.94 4.07 -0.24
N ALA A 301 26.81 4.49 -1.50
CA ALA A 301 27.19 5.82 -1.97
C ALA A 301 25.96 6.66 -2.25
N TYR A 302 25.97 7.90 -1.76
CA TYR A 302 24.91 8.88 -1.99
C TYR A 302 25.32 9.79 -3.15
N VAL A 303 25.05 9.37 -4.38
CA VAL A 303 25.48 10.02 -5.63
C VAL A 303 24.50 9.70 -6.77
N SER A 304 24.39 10.60 -7.74
CA SER A 304 23.57 10.41 -8.95
C SER A 304 24.21 9.43 -9.94
N TRP A 305 23.42 8.55 -10.57
CA TRP A 305 23.94 7.54 -11.52
C TRP A 305 22.94 7.22 -12.66
N ASP A 306 23.13 7.86 -13.82
CA ASP A 306 22.46 7.61 -15.11
C ASP A 306 20.93 7.40 -15.08
N GLY A 307 20.23 8.05 -14.16
CA GLY A 307 18.76 7.97 -14.06
C GLY A 307 18.19 6.63 -13.59
N TYR A 308 19.00 5.59 -13.41
CA TYR A 308 18.56 4.33 -12.81
C TYR A 308 18.34 4.42 -11.31
N ALA A 309 18.87 5.46 -10.67
CA ALA A 309 18.58 5.83 -9.27
C ALA A 309 17.54 6.96 -9.15
N PHE A 310 16.75 7.23 -10.20
CA PHE A 310 15.77 8.31 -10.22
C PHE A 310 14.58 8.04 -9.27
N GLU A 311 14.04 9.10 -8.68
CA GLU A 311 13.10 9.05 -7.54
C GLU A 311 13.60 8.11 -6.44
N ASP A 312 12.92 6.97 -6.21
CA ASP A 312 13.26 6.05 -5.13
C ASP A 312 14.02 4.82 -5.58
N ALA A 313 14.28 4.69 -6.87
CA ALA A 313 15.04 3.57 -7.37
C ALA A 313 16.49 3.57 -6.86
N VAL A 314 17.07 2.38 -6.75
CA VAL A 314 18.49 2.19 -6.37
C VAL A 314 19.24 1.40 -7.41
N VAL A 315 20.53 1.70 -7.58
CA VAL A 315 21.43 0.89 -8.39
C VAL A 315 22.25 0.02 -7.45
N ILE A 316 22.36 -1.27 -7.74
CA ILE A 316 23.14 -2.21 -6.94
C ILE A 316 24.18 -2.93 -7.78
N SER A 317 25.24 -3.39 -7.13
CA SER A 317 26.24 -4.23 -7.76
C SER A 317 25.75 -5.69 -7.88
N ALA A 318 26.36 -6.47 -8.76
CA ALA A 318 26.09 -7.90 -8.89
C ALA A 318 26.41 -8.67 -7.59
N SER A 319 27.48 -8.28 -6.91
CA SER A 319 27.83 -8.81 -5.58
C SER A 319 26.77 -8.49 -4.52
N CYS A 320 26.22 -7.27 -4.51
CA CYS A 320 25.13 -6.86 -3.64
C CYS A 320 23.87 -7.70 -3.88
N ALA A 321 23.48 -7.86 -5.15
CA ALA A 321 22.33 -8.67 -5.54
C ALA A 321 22.45 -10.13 -5.05
N ALA A 322 23.66 -10.71 -5.10
CA ALA A 322 23.94 -12.04 -4.57
C ALA A 322 23.94 -12.08 -3.03
N LYS A 323 24.48 -11.05 -2.37
CA LYS A 323 24.59 -10.95 -0.90
C LYS A 323 23.22 -10.88 -0.21
N LEU A 324 22.23 -10.27 -0.86
CA LEU A 324 20.85 -10.14 -0.41
C LEU A 324 19.90 -11.19 -1.01
N ALA A 325 20.43 -12.26 -1.62
CA ALA A 325 19.62 -13.28 -2.27
C ALA A 325 18.67 -13.99 -1.28
N CYS A 326 17.43 -14.25 -1.72
CA CYS A 326 16.45 -15.02 -0.95
C CYS A 326 15.39 -15.68 -1.86
N PRO A 327 15.59 -16.93 -2.35
CA PRO A 327 16.85 -17.68 -2.48
C PRO A 327 17.63 -17.32 -3.77
N GLN A 328 17.02 -16.53 -4.66
CA GLN A 328 17.65 -16.06 -5.90
C GLN A 328 18.25 -14.66 -5.68
N PRO A 329 19.30 -14.29 -6.43
CA PRO A 329 19.80 -12.93 -6.45
C PRO A 329 18.70 -11.93 -6.77
N LEU A 330 18.87 -10.71 -6.25
CA LEU A 330 17.93 -9.63 -6.53
C LEU A 330 17.94 -9.26 -8.01
N GLU A 331 16.77 -8.93 -8.52
CA GLU A 331 16.57 -8.46 -9.90
C GLU A 331 15.90 -7.07 -9.93
N PRO A 332 15.96 -6.34 -11.05
CA PRO A 332 15.25 -5.08 -11.18
C PRO A 332 13.77 -5.21 -10.78
N GLY A 333 13.27 -4.24 -10.02
CA GLY A 333 11.93 -4.22 -9.43
C GLY A 333 11.80 -4.81 -8.02
N ASP A 334 12.79 -5.58 -7.55
CA ASP A 334 12.78 -6.06 -6.16
C ASP A 334 12.90 -4.89 -5.18
N LYS A 335 12.09 -4.87 -4.12
CA LYS A 335 12.02 -3.74 -3.20
C LYS A 335 12.98 -3.89 -2.02
N LEU A 336 13.85 -2.89 -1.88
CA LEU A 336 14.83 -2.71 -0.81
C LEU A 336 14.41 -1.60 0.15
N SER A 337 14.93 -1.67 1.37
CA SER A 337 14.81 -0.59 2.35
C SER A 337 15.91 -0.65 3.40
N ASN A 338 16.16 0.47 4.07
CA ASN A 338 17.04 0.55 5.24
C ASN A 338 16.24 0.90 6.51
N ARG A 339 16.94 0.94 7.65
CA ARG A 339 16.33 1.21 8.96
C ARG A 339 15.82 2.64 9.14
N HIS A 340 16.24 3.56 8.27
CA HIS A 340 15.96 5.01 8.32
C HIS A 340 14.78 5.43 7.42
N GLY A 341 13.91 4.48 7.03
CA GLY A 341 12.73 4.75 6.22
C GLY A 341 13.01 5.14 4.77
N THR A 342 14.22 4.87 4.28
CA THR A 342 14.50 4.87 2.84
C THR A 342 14.04 3.54 2.26
N LYS A 343 13.26 3.59 1.18
CA LYS A 343 12.73 2.44 0.44
C LYS A 343 12.82 2.73 -1.06
N GLY A 344 12.90 1.67 -1.86
CA GLY A 344 13.12 1.80 -3.30
C GLY A 344 13.14 0.45 -4.00
N VAL A 345 12.80 0.41 -5.28
CA VAL A 345 13.06 -0.79 -6.10
C VAL A 345 14.48 -0.78 -6.66
N VAL A 346 15.02 -1.97 -6.92
CA VAL A 346 16.23 -2.10 -7.73
C VAL A 346 15.94 -1.57 -9.13
N GLY A 347 16.54 -0.43 -9.48
CA GLY A 347 16.45 0.14 -10.82
C GLY A 347 17.36 -0.60 -11.78
N ARG A 348 18.61 -0.88 -11.39
CA ARG A 348 19.55 -1.64 -12.23
C ARG A 348 20.54 -2.42 -11.38
N VAL A 349 20.92 -3.59 -11.87
CA VAL A 349 22.05 -4.37 -11.36
C VAL A 349 23.23 -4.15 -12.31
N LEU A 350 24.35 -3.63 -11.79
CA LEU A 350 25.57 -3.40 -12.56
C LEU A 350 26.65 -4.44 -12.19
N PRO A 351 27.51 -4.82 -13.15
CA PRO A 351 28.76 -5.49 -12.83
C PRO A 351 29.58 -4.72 -11.79
N ASP A 352 30.27 -5.43 -10.89
CA ASP A 352 31.09 -4.81 -9.83
C ASP A 352 32.20 -3.90 -10.38
N ASP A 353 32.62 -4.11 -11.64
CA ASP A 353 33.62 -3.29 -12.33
C ASP A 353 33.11 -2.00 -12.93
N GLU A 354 31.79 -1.87 -13.10
CA GLU A 354 31.11 -0.65 -13.53
C GLU A 354 30.66 0.24 -12.36
N MET A 355 30.76 -0.26 -11.11
CA MET A 355 30.42 0.51 -9.92
C MET A 355 31.49 1.56 -9.57
N PRO A 356 31.12 2.72 -9.02
CA PRO A 356 32.08 3.69 -8.52
C PRO A 356 32.90 3.10 -7.38
N ARG A 357 34.15 3.54 -7.25
CA ARG A 357 35.11 2.98 -6.29
C ARG A 357 35.60 4.03 -5.29
N LEU A 358 35.86 3.57 -4.07
CA LEU A 358 36.67 4.30 -3.10
C LEU A 358 38.11 4.50 -3.61
N VAL A 359 38.88 5.36 -2.93
CA VAL A 359 40.28 5.64 -3.29
C VAL A 359 41.16 4.39 -3.20
N ASP A 360 40.80 3.43 -2.35
CA ASP A 360 41.52 2.15 -2.21
C ASP A 360 41.14 1.10 -3.28
N GLY A 361 40.23 1.44 -4.20
CA GLY A 361 39.76 0.57 -5.28
C GLY A 361 38.53 -0.27 -4.93
N THR A 362 38.04 -0.23 -3.69
CA THR A 362 36.84 -0.97 -3.26
C THR A 362 35.61 -0.47 -4.02
N PRO A 363 34.88 -1.34 -4.76
CA PRO A 363 33.66 -0.95 -5.44
C PRO A 363 32.52 -0.76 -4.43
N VAL A 364 31.70 0.26 -4.67
CA VAL A 364 30.43 0.48 -3.96
C VAL A 364 29.45 -0.65 -4.29
N GLU A 365 28.62 -1.02 -3.32
CA GLU A 365 27.61 -2.07 -3.43
C GLU A 365 26.21 -1.53 -3.77
N LEU A 366 25.89 -0.31 -3.32
CA LEU A 366 24.60 0.34 -3.52
C LEU A 366 24.77 1.84 -3.79
N ILE A 367 24.07 2.37 -4.80
CA ILE A 367 23.99 3.79 -5.10
C ILE A 367 22.56 4.28 -4.85
N PHE A 368 22.46 5.35 -4.04
CA PHE A 368 21.22 6.04 -3.74
C PHE A 368 21.33 7.51 -4.18
N SER A 369 20.28 8.06 -4.78
CA SER A 369 20.28 9.44 -5.27
C SER A 369 20.51 10.46 -4.16
N VAL A 370 21.37 11.45 -4.42
CA VAL A 370 21.61 12.59 -3.53
C VAL A 370 20.34 13.40 -3.27
N SER A 371 19.45 13.48 -4.26
CA SER A 371 18.20 14.22 -4.17
C SER A 371 17.22 13.59 -3.17
N GLY A 372 17.43 12.33 -2.79
CA GLY A 372 16.58 11.60 -1.86
C GLY A 372 16.67 12.07 -0.39
N VAL A 373 17.72 12.80 0.00
CA VAL A 373 17.92 13.19 1.43
C VAL A 373 17.17 14.47 1.82
N PRO A 374 17.31 15.61 1.11
CA PRO A 374 16.84 16.92 1.61
C PRO A 374 15.32 17.01 1.82
N SER A 375 14.53 16.26 1.03
CA SER A 375 13.07 16.24 1.17
C SER A 375 12.55 15.22 2.19
N ARG A 376 13.40 14.31 2.67
CA ARG A 376 13.00 13.19 3.54
C ARG A 376 13.38 13.36 5.00
N TRP A 377 14.37 14.21 5.28
CA TRP A 377 14.83 14.53 6.64
C TRP A 377 15.23 13.28 7.45
N ASN A 378 15.92 12.34 6.81
CA ASN A 378 16.49 11.17 7.47
C ASN A 378 18.01 11.22 7.45
N LEU A 379 18.58 12.11 8.27
CA LEU A 379 20.04 12.27 8.38
C LEU A 379 20.72 11.10 9.09
N GLY A 380 19.96 10.29 9.84
CA GLY A 380 20.46 9.12 10.55
C GLY A 380 21.21 8.16 9.63
N GLN A 381 20.76 7.95 8.39
CA GLN A 381 21.44 7.05 7.43
C GLN A 381 22.82 7.56 6.98
N LEU A 382 23.03 8.89 6.93
CA LEU A 382 24.33 9.47 6.59
C LEU A 382 25.30 9.34 7.76
N ARG A 383 24.80 9.49 8.99
CA ARG A 383 25.56 9.26 10.22
C ARG A 383 25.87 7.77 10.41
N GLU A 384 24.93 6.88 10.09
CA GLU A 384 25.15 5.44 10.04
C GLU A 384 26.24 5.09 9.04
N ALA A 385 26.20 5.65 7.82
CA ALA A 385 27.26 5.43 6.82
C ALA A 385 28.64 5.85 7.35
N ALA A 386 28.75 7.03 7.97
CA ALA A 386 30.00 7.52 8.54
C ALA A 386 30.51 6.62 9.68
N LEU A 387 29.64 6.25 10.62
CA LEU A 387 30.02 5.42 11.77
C LEU A 387 30.25 3.95 11.37
N GLY A 388 29.58 3.45 10.32
CA GLY A 388 29.83 2.14 9.72
C GLY A 388 31.24 2.02 9.16
N ARG A 389 31.81 3.12 8.62
CA ARG A 389 33.23 3.15 8.25
C ARG A 389 34.14 3.05 9.47
N VAL A 390 33.83 3.77 10.54
CA VAL A 390 34.59 3.70 11.81
C VAL A 390 34.58 2.26 12.34
N ALA A 391 33.40 1.63 12.42
CA ALA A 391 33.25 0.24 12.85
C ALA A 391 34.09 -0.72 11.99
N ARG A 392 34.08 -0.53 10.66
CA ARG A 392 34.86 -1.34 9.73
C ARG A 392 36.38 -1.19 9.93
N MET A 393 36.85 0.03 10.14
CA MET A 393 38.28 0.32 10.38
C MET A 393 38.76 -0.23 11.73
N GLN A 394 37.89 -0.21 12.75
CA GLN A 394 38.22 -0.71 14.08
C GLN A 394 38.00 -2.22 14.23
N GLY A 395 37.26 -2.86 13.32
CA GLY A 395 36.96 -4.29 13.36
C GLY A 395 35.96 -4.70 14.45
N LYS A 396 35.14 -3.77 14.93
CA LYS A 396 34.12 -4.01 15.97
C LYS A 396 32.85 -3.18 15.68
N PRO A 397 31.66 -3.63 16.09
CA PRO A 397 30.45 -2.84 15.93
C PRO A 397 30.47 -1.60 16.82
N GLU A 398 29.83 -0.54 16.35
CA GLU A 398 29.57 0.68 17.11
C GLU A 398 28.16 0.64 17.68
N VAL A 399 27.99 1.07 18.94
CA VAL A 399 26.70 1.06 19.63
C VAL A 399 26.19 2.49 19.77
N VAL A 400 24.99 2.74 19.26
CA VAL A 400 24.28 4.02 19.24
C VAL A 400 22.83 3.77 19.70
N PRO A 401 22.58 3.79 21.03
CA PRO A 401 21.22 3.69 21.54
C PRO A 401 20.37 4.88 21.08
N PRO A 402 19.04 4.71 20.89
CA PRO A 402 18.16 5.82 20.52
C PRO A 402 18.24 6.96 21.54
N PHE A 403 18.26 8.20 21.05
CA PHE A 403 18.40 9.43 21.87
C PHE A 403 19.76 9.57 22.59
N GLN A 404 20.74 8.74 22.24
CA GLN A 404 22.11 8.78 22.78
C GLN A 404 23.16 8.81 21.66
N ALA A 405 22.82 9.37 20.50
CA ALA A 405 23.76 9.57 19.41
C ALA A 405 24.94 10.46 19.81
N PRO A 406 26.15 10.19 19.28
CA PRO A 406 27.29 11.08 19.45
C PRO A 406 26.99 12.45 18.82
N SER A 407 27.41 13.49 19.53
CA SER A 407 27.44 14.85 18.98
C SER A 407 28.33 14.95 17.73
N ASP A 408 28.21 16.03 16.97
CA ASP A 408 29.06 16.28 15.80
C ASP A 408 30.55 16.18 16.12
N ASP A 409 30.98 16.78 17.24
CA ASP A 409 32.39 16.82 17.62
C ASP A 409 32.89 15.44 18.04
N GLU A 410 32.07 14.66 18.74
CA GLU A 410 32.38 13.27 19.10
C GLU A 410 32.46 12.38 17.85
N LEU A 411 31.51 12.49 16.93
CA LEU A 411 31.51 11.71 15.70
C LEU A 411 32.71 12.08 14.80
N ARG A 412 33.05 13.37 14.69
CA ARG A 412 34.28 13.82 14.02
C ARG A 412 35.53 13.28 14.69
N GLN A 413 35.58 13.27 16.03
CA GLN A 413 36.70 12.68 16.76
C GLN A 413 36.86 11.20 16.45
N ARG A 414 35.75 10.43 16.43
CA ARG A 414 35.78 9.00 16.06
C ARG A 414 36.26 8.79 14.62
N LEU A 415 35.86 9.64 13.68
CA LEU A 415 36.38 9.62 12.30
C LEU A 415 37.89 9.88 12.28
N ARG A 416 38.38 10.91 12.97
CA ARG A 416 39.82 11.20 13.11
C ARG A 416 40.59 10.02 13.69
N ASP A 417 40.09 9.44 14.78
CA ASP A 417 40.72 8.32 15.48
C ASP A 417 40.80 7.06 14.60
N ALA A 418 39.86 6.90 13.68
CA ALA A 418 39.85 5.84 12.67
C ALA A 418 40.66 6.17 11.40
N ALA A 419 41.37 7.31 11.36
CA ALA A 419 42.09 7.83 10.20
C ALA A 419 41.20 8.06 8.96
N LEU A 420 39.95 8.46 9.19
CA LEU A 420 38.97 8.79 8.17
C LEU A 420 38.79 10.32 8.05
N PRO A 421 38.33 10.85 6.90
CA PRO A 421 38.04 12.28 6.76
C PRO A 421 36.99 12.75 7.76
N GLU A 422 37.23 13.89 8.41
CA GLU A 422 36.32 14.47 9.41
C GLU A 422 34.98 14.91 8.84
N SER A 423 34.91 15.13 7.52
CA SER A 423 33.65 15.39 6.83
C SER A 423 32.74 14.16 6.77
N GLY A 424 33.29 12.94 6.98
CA GLY A 424 32.61 11.68 6.72
C GLY A 424 32.45 11.36 5.23
N MET A 425 33.01 12.19 4.35
CA MET A 425 32.87 12.10 2.89
C MET A 425 34.21 11.84 2.21
N GLU A 426 34.16 11.28 0.99
CA GLU A 426 35.34 10.91 0.22
C GLU A 426 35.13 11.10 -1.29
N VAL A 427 36.20 11.28 -2.05
CA VAL A 427 36.15 11.33 -3.52
C VAL A 427 36.02 9.90 -4.06
N LEU A 428 34.99 9.67 -4.88
CA LEU A 428 34.83 8.42 -5.62
C LEU A 428 35.51 8.50 -6.98
N SER A 429 35.80 7.34 -7.56
CA SER A 429 36.27 7.22 -8.95
C SER A 429 35.29 6.42 -9.81
N ASP A 430 35.15 6.81 -11.08
CA ASP A 430 34.35 6.16 -12.10
C ASP A 430 35.27 5.80 -13.27
N GLY A 431 35.43 4.50 -13.57
CA GLY A 431 36.35 4.05 -14.64
C GLY A 431 37.82 4.48 -14.45
N GLY A 432 38.22 4.85 -13.23
CA GLY A 432 39.56 5.37 -12.90
C GLY A 432 39.68 6.91 -12.93
N GLU A 433 38.65 7.63 -13.34
CA GLU A 433 38.59 9.09 -13.25
C GLU A 433 37.93 9.52 -11.94
N SER A 434 38.53 10.46 -11.22
CA SER A 434 37.93 11.01 -9.98
C SER A 434 36.71 11.86 -10.30
N LEU A 435 35.64 11.68 -9.51
CA LEU A 435 34.51 12.61 -9.51
C LEU A 435 34.95 13.98 -9.01
N ARG A 436 34.26 15.03 -9.45
CA ARG A 436 34.65 16.42 -9.14
C ARG A 436 34.46 16.78 -7.66
N ARG A 437 33.41 16.26 -7.03
CA ARG A 437 33.06 16.55 -5.62
C ARG A 437 33.17 15.30 -4.75
N VAL A 438 33.37 15.53 -3.45
CA VAL A 438 33.30 14.48 -2.43
C VAL A 438 31.86 13.99 -2.25
N CYS A 439 31.69 12.71 -1.94
CA CYS A 439 30.41 12.07 -1.70
C CYS A 439 30.37 11.42 -0.31
N THR A 440 29.18 11.36 0.28
CA THR A 440 28.94 10.50 1.44
C THR A 440 28.93 9.05 0.97
N VAL A 441 29.78 8.24 1.58
CA VAL A 441 29.91 6.82 1.31
C VAL A 441 30.20 6.08 2.61
N GLY A 442 29.58 4.92 2.83
CA GLY A 442 29.81 4.12 4.03
C GLY A 442 28.88 2.93 4.14
N TRP A 443 29.12 2.06 5.12
CA TRP A 443 28.30 0.87 5.33
C TRP A 443 27.01 1.21 6.05
N VAL A 444 25.88 0.90 5.40
CA VAL A 444 24.51 1.11 5.89
C VAL A 444 23.81 -0.25 5.92
N TYR A 445 22.93 -0.48 6.89
CA TYR A 445 22.22 -1.76 7.01
C TYR A 445 20.92 -1.78 6.18
N TRP A 446 20.92 -2.59 5.12
CA TRP A 446 19.80 -2.73 4.17
C TRP A 446 19.19 -4.12 4.19
N GLY A 447 17.88 -4.22 3.98
CA GLY A 447 17.17 -5.49 3.83
C GLY A 447 16.28 -5.54 2.59
N CYS A 448 16.08 -6.75 2.09
CA CYS A 448 15.15 -7.04 1.00
C CYS A 448 13.77 -7.35 1.56
N THR A 449 12.74 -6.65 1.09
CA THR A 449 11.35 -6.93 1.51
C THR A 449 10.77 -8.12 0.75
N HIS A 450 9.71 -8.74 1.27
CA HIS A 450 8.96 -9.79 0.56
C HIS A 450 8.23 -9.29 -0.71
N HIS A 451 8.39 -8.03 -1.09
CA HIS A 451 7.84 -7.44 -2.32
C HIS A 451 8.79 -7.63 -3.50
N LEU A 452 8.76 -8.83 -4.07
CA LEU A 452 9.63 -9.25 -5.18
C LEU A 452 8.95 -9.04 -6.54
N ALA A 453 9.70 -8.56 -7.54
CA ALA A 453 9.18 -8.26 -8.88
C ALA A 453 8.53 -9.49 -9.54
N ARG A 454 9.22 -10.64 -9.49
CA ARG A 454 8.74 -11.94 -10.00
C ARG A 454 7.37 -12.37 -9.47
N THR A 455 7.01 -11.97 -8.26
CA THR A 455 5.71 -12.38 -7.66
C THR A 455 4.55 -11.49 -8.11
N LYS A 456 4.86 -10.36 -8.77
CA LYS A 456 3.90 -9.34 -9.17
C LYS A 456 3.66 -9.29 -10.68
N LEU A 457 4.52 -9.93 -11.48
CA LEU A 457 4.35 -10.05 -12.92
C LEU A 457 3.17 -10.99 -13.24
N MET A 458 2.14 -10.45 -13.88
CA MET A 458 0.96 -11.20 -14.30
C MET A 458 0.49 -10.71 -15.67
N ALA A 459 -0.04 -11.63 -16.48
CA ALA A 459 -0.67 -11.31 -17.76
C ALA A 459 -1.81 -12.30 -18.02
N PHE A 460 -2.89 -11.84 -18.62
CA PHE A 460 -4.14 -12.60 -18.74
C PHE A 460 -4.72 -12.49 -20.14
N THR A 461 -5.00 -13.63 -20.75
CA THR A 461 -5.81 -13.74 -21.98
C THR A 461 -6.95 -14.76 -21.84
N ASP A 462 -6.99 -15.50 -20.72
CA ASP A 462 -8.00 -16.49 -20.38
C ASP A 462 -8.73 -16.04 -19.10
N PRO A 463 -10.08 -15.96 -19.11
CA PRO A 463 -10.84 -15.54 -17.93
C PRO A 463 -10.72 -16.50 -16.74
N ALA A 464 -10.34 -17.76 -16.95
CA ALA A 464 -10.06 -18.72 -15.88
C ALA A 464 -8.75 -18.39 -15.13
N GLU A 465 -7.81 -17.71 -15.79
CA GLU A 465 -6.53 -17.31 -15.19
C GLU A 465 -6.64 -15.96 -14.46
N GLY A 466 -7.55 -15.08 -14.91
CA GLY A 466 -7.84 -13.82 -14.24
C GLY A 466 -8.01 -12.64 -15.20
N GLY A 467 -7.76 -11.43 -14.69
CA GLY A 467 -7.84 -10.20 -15.47
C GLY A 467 -7.66 -8.95 -14.59
N GLN A 468 -7.00 -7.93 -15.11
CA GLN A 468 -6.89 -6.65 -14.42
C GLN A 468 -8.24 -5.95 -14.37
N ARG A 469 -8.53 -5.28 -13.26
CA ARG A 469 -9.77 -4.53 -13.11
C ARG A 469 -9.67 -3.20 -13.84
N LEU A 470 -10.65 -2.91 -14.67
CA LEU A 470 -10.97 -1.56 -15.13
C LEU A 470 -12.08 -1.04 -14.21
N GLY A 471 -11.77 -0.08 -13.37
CA GLY A 471 -12.72 0.50 -12.42
C GLY A 471 -13.41 1.75 -12.96
N ARG A 472 -14.22 2.34 -12.08
CA ARG A 472 -15.00 3.56 -12.38
C ARG A 472 -14.09 4.75 -12.71
N MET A 473 -13.02 4.92 -11.93
CA MET A 473 -12.08 6.04 -12.09
C MET A 473 -11.34 5.94 -13.43
N GLU A 474 -10.94 4.73 -13.82
CA GLU A 474 -10.30 4.48 -15.11
C GLU A 474 -11.22 4.80 -16.29
N VAL A 475 -12.47 4.32 -16.24
CA VAL A 475 -13.47 4.62 -17.29
C VAL A 475 -13.71 6.12 -17.41
N GLN A 476 -13.81 6.82 -16.27
CA GLN A 476 -13.98 8.27 -16.27
C GLN A 476 -12.76 8.98 -16.87
N ALA A 477 -11.55 8.62 -16.45
CA ALA A 477 -10.32 9.21 -16.97
C ALA A 477 -10.17 9.00 -18.48
N LEU A 478 -10.55 7.83 -19.01
CA LEU A 478 -10.61 7.57 -20.46
C LEU A 478 -11.67 8.44 -21.17
N CYS A 479 -12.85 8.62 -20.58
CA CYS A 479 -13.89 9.50 -21.11
C CYS A 479 -13.44 10.97 -21.14
N GLU A 480 -12.83 11.46 -20.06
CA GLU A 480 -12.25 12.80 -19.98
C GLU A 480 -11.09 12.98 -20.97
N ALA A 481 -10.36 11.90 -21.25
CA ALA A 481 -9.34 11.89 -22.29
C ALA A 481 -9.90 11.93 -23.72
N GLY A 482 -11.20 11.69 -23.88
CA GLY A 482 -11.88 11.64 -25.18
C GLY A 482 -11.63 10.33 -25.92
N ALA A 483 -11.55 9.19 -25.21
CA ALA A 483 -11.27 7.86 -25.78
C ALA A 483 -12.47 6.88 -25.68
N PRO A 484 -13.63 7.19 -26.30
CA PRO A 484 -14.83 6.35 -26.20
C PRO A 484 -14.68 4.98 -26.89
N THR A 485 -13.88 4.88 -27.96
CA THR A 485 -13.64 3.62 -28.67
C THR A 485 -12.86 2.65 -27.77
N VAL A 486 -11.83 3.15 -27.08
CA VAL A 486 -11.08 2.40 -26.07
C VAL A 486 -11.98 1.98 -24.92
N VAL A 487 -12.81 2.89 -24.39
CA VAL A 487 -13.77 2.54 -23.31
C VAL A 487 -14.71 1.42 -23.75
N GLN A 488 -15.28 1.52 -24.95
CA GLN A 488 -16.18 0.52 -25.50
C GLN A 488 -15.49 -0.83 -25.64
N GLU A 489 -14.28 -0.86 -26.19
CA GLU A 489 -13.55 -2.10 -26.40
C GLU A 489 -13.13 -2.76 -25.09
N LEU A 490 -12.53 -2.01 -24.17
CA LEU A 490 -12.09 -2.55 -22.88
C LEU A 490 -13.29 -3.02 -22.05
N SER A 491 -14.33 -2.19 -21.92
CA SER A 491 -15.49 -2.50 -21.07
C SER A 491 -16.43 -3.56 -21.68
N ASN A 492 -16.32 -3.85 -22.98
CA ASN A 492 -17.15 -4.83 -23.67
C ASN A 492 -16.30 -5.95 -24.29
N THR A 493 -15.69 -5.73 -25.45
CA THR A 493 -14.97 -6.76 -26.22
C THR A 493 -13.94 -7.53 -25.38
N CYS A 494 -13.19 -6.83 -24.53
CA CYS A 494 -12.15 -7.43 -23.69
C CYS A 494 -12.64 -7.85 -22.29
N SER A 495 -13.94 -7.72 -22.00
CA SER A 495 -14.49 -8.08 -20.69
C SER A 495 -14.43 -9.60 -20.48
N ALA A 496 -13.80 -10.03 -19.39
CA ALA A 496 -13.74 -11.42 -18.95
C ALA A 496 -15.11 -11.98 -18.52
N GLU A 497 -16.10 -11.10 -18.33
CA GLU A 497 -17.47 -11.45 -17.94
C GLU A 497 -18.36 -11.81 -19.14
N ARG A 498 -17.84 -11.76 -20.38
CA ARG A 498 -18.59 -12.18 -21.58
C ARG A 498 -18.73 -13.69 -21.67
N GLU A 499 -19.87 -14.16 -22.17
CA GLU A 499 -20.08 -15.59 -22.45
C GLU A 499 -19.02 -16.17 -23.42
N ASP A 500 -18.60 -15.37 -24.40
CA ASP A 500 -17.61 -15.76 -25.41
C ASP A 500 -16.16 -15.43 -25.03
N ALA A 501 -15.90 -14.98 -23.80
CA ALA A 501 -14.58 -14.55 -23.32
C ALA A 501 -13.49 -15.62 -23.51
N ASN A 502 -13.81 -16.89 -23.22
CA ASN A 502 -12.91 -18.05 -23.40
C ASN A 502 -12.40 -18.20 -24.85
N SER A 503 -13.15 -17.69 -25.83
CA SER A 503 -12.80 -17.81 -27.25
C SER A 503 -11.98 -16.63 -27.77
N LEU A 504 -11.89 -15.52 -27.03
CA LEU A 504 -11.33 -14.25 -27.52
C LEU A 504 -9.89 -14.43 -28.02
N ALA A 505 -9.03 -15.10 -27.26
CA ALA A 505 -7.66 -15.39 -27.68
C ALA A 505 -7.58 -16.20 -28.97
N SER A 506 -8.44 -17.19 -29.13
CA SER A 506 -8.51 -17.99 -30.37
C SER A 506 -9.04 -17.16 -31.55
N ARG A 507 -9.99 -16.24 -31.31
CA ARG A 507 -10.49 -15.32 -32.34
C ARG A 507 -9.40 -14.36 -32.83
N VAL A 508 -8.62 -13.78 -31.91
CA VAL A 508 -7.46 -12.92 -32.24
C VAL A 508 -6.40 -13.71 -33.03
N ALA A 509 -6.17 -14.98 -32.69
CA ALA A 509 -5.24 -15.83 -33.41
C ALA A 509 -5.71 -16.24 -34.82
N ALA A 510 -7.02 -16.25 -35.05
CA ALA A 510 -7.59 -16.60 -36.35
C ALA A 510 -7.68 -15.39 -37.31
N ALA A 511 -8.07 -14.22 -36.81
CA ALA A 511 -8.30 -13.03 -37.62
C ALA A 511 -8.20 -11.74 -36.79
N SER A 512 -8.33 -10.58 -37.45
CA SER A 512 -8.62 -9.33 -36.74
C SER A 512 -9.98 -9.43 -36.05
N VAL A 513 -10.08 -8.85 -34.86
CA VAL A 513 -11.33 -8.86 -34.07
C VAL A 513 -12.08 -7.56 -34.31
N ASP A 514 -13.39 -7.68 -34.56
CA ASP A 514 -14.30 -6.54 -34.62
C ASP A 514 -14.89 -6.25 -33.22
N PRO A 515 -15.33 -5.01 -32.96
CA PRO A 515 -16.01 -4.67 -31.72
C PRO A 515 -17.24 -5.56 -31.46
N ALA A 516 -17.43 -5.95 -30.20
CA ALA A 516 -18.60 -6.72 -29.79
C ALA A 516 -19.90 -5.96 -30.13
N GLN A 517 -20.80 -6.64 -30.84
CA GLN A 517 -22.09 -6.07 -31.27
C GLN A 517 -23.18 -6.16 -30.20
N THR A 518 -23.09 -7.17 -29.32
CA THR A 518 -23.99 -7.32 -28.18
C THR A 518 -23.66 -6.27 -27.09
N PRO A 519 -24.65 -5.86 -26.27
CA PRO A 519 -24.41 -5.04 -25.09
C PRO A 519 -23.34 -5.61 -24.16
N SER A 520 -22.79 -4.76 -23.30
CA SER A 520 -21.80 -5.19 -22.31
C SER A 520 -22.41 -6.17 -21.30
N PRO A 521 -21.62 -7.11 -20.72
CA PRO A 521 -22.11 -8.04 -19.70
C PRO A 521 -22.83 -7.35 -18.55
N ARG A 522 -22.34 -6.18 -18.12
CA ARG A 522 -22.97 -5.37 -17.07
C ARG A 522 -24.34 -4.84 -17.44
N PHE A 523 -24.53 -4.48 -18.71
CA PHE A 523 -25.85 -4.07 -19.19
C PHE A 523 -26.81 -5.26 -19.22
N VAL A 524 -26.35 -6.43 -19.67
CA VAL A 524 -27.15 -7.68 -19.65
C VAL A 524 -27.54 -8.04 -18.22
N GLU A 525 -26.59 -8.01 -17.28
CA GLU A 525 -26.84 -8.27 -15.86
C GLU A 525 -27.88 -7.28 -15.26
N LEU A 526 -27.77 -6.00 -15.61
CA LEU A 526 -28.77 -4.99 -15.21
C LEU A 526 -30.15 -5.32 -15.79
N ALA A 527 -30.24 -5.65 -17.08
CA ALA A 527 -31.50 -6.01 -17.73
C ALA A 527 -32.13 -7.25 -17.09
N ASP A 528 -31.33 -8.27 -16.74
CA ASP A 528 -31.80 -9.48 -16.07
C ASP A 528 -32.35 -9.22 -14.67
N ARG A 529 -31.66 -8.38 -13.88
CA ARG A 529 -32.11 -7.95 -12.55
C ARG A 529 -33.40 -7.13 -12.63
N LEU A 530 -33.53 -6.25 -13.62
CA LEU A 530 -34.77 -5.53 -13.88
C LEU A 530 -35.90 -6.48 -14.28
N ALA A 531 -35.61 -7.48 -15.12
CA ALA A 531 -36.60 -8.49 -15.53
C ALA A 531 -37.09 -9.35 -14.34
N MET A 532 -36.25 -9.63 -13.33
CA MET A 532 -36.69 -10.29 -12.08
C MET A 532 -37.71 -9.48 -11.28
N THR A 533 -37.85 -8.19 -11.58
CA THR A 533 -38.83 -7.30 -10.93
C THR A 533 -40.03 -6.96 -11.82
N GLY A 534 -40.14 -7.60 -13.00
CA GLY A 534 -41.21 -7.34 -13.97
C GLY A 534 -40.97 -6.12 -14.86
N ILE A 535 -39.72 -5.70 -15.03
CA ILE A 535 -39.32 -4.61 -15.92
C ILE A 535 -38.49 -5.17 -17.06
N GLN A 536 -38.99 -5.06 -18.29
CA GLN A 536 -38.25 -5.42 -19.49
C GLN A 536 -37.45 -4.21 -19.99
N ALA A 537 -36.18 -4.44 -20.35
CA ALA A 537 -35.24 -3.42 -20.77
C ALA A 537 -34.60 -3.82 -22.12
N ASP A 538 -35.04 -3.20 -23.21
CA ASP A 538 -34.61 -3.56 -24.57
C ASP A 538 -33.91 -2.37 -25.25
N VAL A 539 -32.70 -2.62 -25.76
CA VAL A 539 -31.93 -1.64 -26.55
C VAL A 539 -32.29 -1.77 -28.03
N GLY A 540 -32.83 -0.69 -28.61
CA GLY A 540 -33.20 -0.60 -30.03
C GLY A 540 -32.51 0.58 -30.73
N ALA A 541 -32.95 0.88 -31.95
CA ALA A 541 -32.39 1.97 -32.77
C ALA A 541 -32.63 3.37 -32.17
N ASP A 542 -33.72 3.55 -31.42
CA ASP A 542 -34.12 4.82 -30.81
C ASP A 542 -33.64 4.98 -29.35
N GLY A 543 -32.87 4.01 -28.83
CA GLY A 543 -32.37 3.98 -27.45
C GLY A 543 -32.84 2.78 -26.63
N LEU A 544 -32.79 2.90 -25.31
CA LEU A 544 -33.24 1.89 -24.34
C LEU A 544 -34.71 2.10 -23.98
N SER A 545 -35.55 1.14 -24.36
CA SER A 545 -36.96 1.07 -23.99
C SER A 545 -37.17 0.30 -22.68
N LEU A 546 -38.02 0.83 -21.80
CA LEU A 546 -38.38 0.19 -20.54
C LEU A 546 -39.89 -0.01 -20.48
N LEU A 547 -40.33 -1.25 -20.22
CA LEU A 547 -41.74 -1.61 -20.18
C LEU A 547 -42.03 -2.53 -19.00
N MET A 548 -43.20 -2.36 -18.37
CA MET A 548 -43.70 -3.34 -17.41
C MET A 548 -44.13 -4.60 -18.16
N SER A 549 -43.51 -5.74 -17.86
CA SER A 549 -43.82 -7.02 -18.49
C SER A 549 -43.60 -8.17 -17.51
N THR A 550 -44.54 -9.11 -17.49
CA THR A 550 -44.44 -10.39 -16.76
C THR A 550 -44.40 -11.57 -17.72
N GLU A 551 -44.27 -11.33 -19.02
CA GLU A 551 -44.32 -12.38 -20.03
C GLU A 551 -43.07 -13.28 -19.95
N GLY A 552 -43.29 -14.60 -19.92
CA GLY A 552 -42.23 -15.59 -20.06
C GLY A 552 -41.46 -16.00 -18.81
N ARG A 553 -41.79 -15.50 -17.60
CA ARG A 553 -41.16 -15.94 -16.33
C ARG A 553 -42.17 -16.55 -15.36
N GLU A 554 -41.82 -17.70 -14.79
CA GLU A 554 -42.56 -18.31 -13.69
C GLU A 554 -42.57 -17.37 -12.49
N SER A 555 -43.66 -17.36 -11.72
CA SER A 555 -43.86 -16.42 -10.61
C SER A 555 -44.35 -17.14 -9.36
N LEU A 556 -43.77 -16.80 -8.20
CA LEU A 556 -44.25 -17.18 -6.89
C LEU A 556 -45.45 -16.32 -6.53
N VAL A 557 -46.60 -16.95 -6.32
CA VAL A 557 -47.79 -16.26 -5.79
C VAL A 557 -47.58 -16.04 -4.29
N LEU A 558 -47.69 -14.78 -3.86
CA LEU A 558 -47.57 -14.45 -2.44
C LEU A 558 -48.85 -14.85 -1.70
N ALA A 559 -48.69 -15.43 -0.51
CA ALA A 559 -49.78 -15.89 0.35
C ALA A 559 -50.76 -14.75 0.68
N GLN A 560 -50.27 -13.50 0.64
CA GLN A 560 -51.08 -12.29 0.55
C GLN A 560 -50.37 -11.22 -0.29
N PRO A 561 -51.10 -10.24 -0.86
CA PRO A 561 -50.48 -9.07 -1.47
C PRO A 561 -49.66 -8.25 -0.45
N VAL A 562 -48.51 -7.73 -0.89
CA VAL A 562 -47.67 -6.79 -0.13
C VAL A 562 -47.47 -5.50 -0.93
N SER A 563 -47.18 -4.38 -0.27
CA SER A 563 -46.84 -3.13 -0.98
C SER A 563 -45.62 -3.31 -1.87
N HIS A 564 -45.68 -2.82 -3.11
CA HIS A 564 -44.57 -2.96 -4.07
C HIS A 564 -43.34 -2.15 -3.59
N PRO A 565 -42.16 -2.77 -3.39
CA PRO A 565 -41.00 -2.11 -2.77
C PRO A 565 -40.49 -0.84 -3.48
N TRP A 566 -40.65 -0.78 -4.82
CA TRP A 566 -40.27 0.39 -5.64
C TRP A 566 -41.44 1.30 -6.06
N LEU A 567 -42.70 0.88 -5.85
CA LEU A 567 -43.90 1.60 -6.27
C LEU A 567 -44.96 1.51 -5.14
N PRO A 568 -44.79 2.25 -4.03
CA PRO A 568 -45.58 2.05 -2.81
C PRO A 568 -47.10 2.14 -2.99
N ASP A 569 -47.55 2.87 -4.01
CA ASP A 569 -48.96 3.04 -4.39
C ASP A 569 -49.56 1.82 -5.14
N LYS A 570 -48.77 0.76 -5.33
CA LYS A 570 -49.15 -0.48 -6.00
C LYS A 570 -48.98 -1.68 -5.07
N GLN A 571 -49.78 -2.71 -5.31
CA GLN A 571 -49.71 -3.99 -4.61
C GLN A 571 -48.98 -5.01 -5.48
N LEU A 572 -48.14 -5.81 -4.85
CA LEU A 572 -47.42 -6.94 -5.44
C LEU A 572 -48.06 -8.23 -4.93
N SER A 573 -48.70 -8.96 -5.83
CA SER A 573 -49.32 -10.27 -5.54
C SER A 573 -48.44 -11.45 -5.95
N THR A 574 -47.42 -11.19 -6.76
CA THR A 574 -46.52 -12.20 -7.31
C THR A 574 -45.10 -11.68 -7.37
N VAL A 575 -44.11 -12.54 -7.13
CA VAL A 575 -42.67 -12.25 -7.30
C VAL A 575 -42.14 -13.21 -8.37
N SER A 576 -41.37 -12.73 -9.35
CA SER A 576 -40.77 -13.62 -10.34
C SER A 576 -39.86 -14.65 -9.66
N MET A 577 -39.96 -15.92 -10.09
CA MET A 577 -39.11 -16.99 -9.58
C MET A 577 -37.66 -16.74 -9.99
N ALA A 578 -36.76 -16.68 -9.00
CA ALA A 578 -35.31 -16.58 -9.22
C ALA A 578 -34.55 -17.38 -8.15
N PRO A 579 -34.59 -18.73 -8.18
CA PRO A 579 -33.97 -19.59 -7.16
C PRO A 579 -32.50 -19.28 -6.89
N GLU A 580 -31.78 -18.85 -7.92
CA GLU A 580 -30.38 -18.47 -7.91
C GLU A 580 -30.10 -17.06 -7.31
N ALA A 581 -31.12 -16.22 -7.16
CA ALA A 581 -30.95 -14.86 -6.64
C ALA A 581 -30.81 -14.86 -5.11
N ASP A 582 -29.83 -14.11 -4.59
CA ASP A 582 -29.63 -13.98 -3.15
C ASP A 582 -30.87 -13.39 -2.46
N GLY A 583 -31.31 -14.04 -1.38
CA GLY A 583 -32.52 -13.69 -0.65
C GLY A 583 -33.82 -14.25 -1.22
N PHE A 584 -33.84 -14.85 -2.43
CA PHE A 584 -35.07 -15.43 -2.96
C PHE A 584 -35.60 -16.59 -2.11
N GLN A 585 -34.73 -17.48 -1.64
CA GLN A 585 -35.13 -18.58 -0.75
C GLN A 585 -35.74 -18.05 0.55
N GLN A 586 -35.24 -16.92 1.08
CA GLN A 586 -35.79 -16.29 2.28
C GLN A 586 -37.22 -15.79 2.01
N VAL A 587 -37.49 -15.25 0.81
CA VAL A 587 -38.85 -14.87 0.38
C VAL A 587 -39.73 -16.11 0.29
N ALA A 588 -39.27 -17.17 -0.36
CA ALA A 588 -40.03 -18.42 -0.49
C ALA A 588 -40.37 -19.05 0.87
N ASP A 589 -39.40 -19.11 1.79
CA ASP A 589 -39.57 -19.66 3.14
C ASP A 589 -40.52 -18.79 3.97
N ALA A 590 -40.38 -17.46 3.92
CA ALA A 590 -41.27 -16.53 4.61
C ALA A 590 -42.70 -16.63 4.07
N ASN A 591 -42.85 -16.79 2.75
CA ASN A 591 -44.14 -16.93 2.09
C ASN A 591 -44.81 -18.26 2.44
N ALA A 592 -44.05 -19.37 2.41
CA ALA A 592 -44.53 -20.69 2.80
C ALA A 592 -44.93 -20.73 4.29
N ARG A 593 -44.14 -20.09 5.17
CA ARG A 593 -44.47 -19.95 6.60
C ARG A 593 -45.78 -19.20 6.78
N LEU A 594 -45.98 -18.08 6.08
CA LEU A 594 -47.23 -17.33 6.17
C LEU A 594 -48.41 -18.13 5.62
N SER A 595 -48.25 -18.78 4.46
CA SER A 595 -49.29 -19.66 3.89
C SER A 595 -49.72 -20.74 4.86
N HIS A 596 -48.76 -21.41 5.52
CA HIS A 596 -49.05 -22.45 6.50
C HIS A 596 -49.82 -21.93 7.73
N LEU A 597 -49.48 -20.73 8.23
CA LEU A 597 -50.20 -20.12 9.36
C LEU A 597 -51.62 -19.71 8.99
N LEU A 598 -51.84 -19.26 7.75
CA LEU A 598 -53.17 -18.96 7.21
C LEU A 598 -54.01 -20.23 7.09
N ASP A 599 -53.42 -21.33 6.61
CA ASP A 599 -54.11 -22.62 6.45
C ASP A 599 -54.46 -23.28 7.79
N THR A 600 -53.64 -23.08 8.83
CA THR A 600 -53.81 -23.70 10.16
C THR A 600 -54.64 -22.87 11.15
N GLY A 601 -54.97 -21.61 10.82
CA GLY A 601 -55.76 -20.73 11.68
C GLY A 601 -55.03 -20.25 12.95
N ALA A 602 -53.75 -19.90 12.82
CA ALA A 602 -52.91 -19.46 13.94
C ALA A 602 -53.40 -18.15 14.61
N PRO A 603 -52.97 -17.83 15.85
CA PRO A 603 -53.37 -16.59 16.54
C PRO A 603 -52.96 -15.29 15.81
N GLU A 604 -53.83 -14.28 15.83
CA GLU A 604 -53.63 -13.00 15.10
C GLU A 604 -52.30 -12.29 15.38
N PRO A 605 -51.75 -12.23 16.62
CA PRO A 605 -50.46 -11.59 16.87
C PRO A 605 -49.30 -12.24 16.11
N LEU A 606 -49.28 -13.58 16.03
CA LEU A 606 -48.27 -14.34 15.31
C LEU A 606 -48.43 -14.20 13.78
N MET A 607 -49.68 -14.13 13.30
CA MET A 607 -49.97 -13.85 11.90
C MET A 607 -49.55 -12.44 11.50
N ALA A 608 -49.82 -11.42 12.32
CA ALA A 608 -49.41 -10.04 12.08
C ALA A 608 -47.88 -9.90 11.99
N GLU A 609 -47.14 -10.50 12.94
CA GLU A 609 -45.67 -10.53 12.92
C GLU A 609 -45.13 -11.22 11.66
N THR A 610 -45.74 -12.34 11.24
CA THR A 610 -45.29 -13.08 10.05
C THR A 610 -45.63 -12.33 8.75
N ARG A 611 -46.75 -11.61 8.68
CA ARG A 611 -47.09 -10.71 7.54
C ARG A 611 -46.08 -9.58 7.38
N GLU A 612 -45.73 -8.92 8.50
CA GLU A 612 -44.68 -7.91 8.50
C GLU A 612 -43.33 -8.51 8.12
N GLY A 613 -43.03 -9.72 8.60
CA GLY A 613 -41.85 -10.49 8.20
C GLY A 613 -41.77 -10.71 6.70
N LEU A 614 -42.86 -11.19 6.06
CA LEU A 614 -42.90 -11.37 4.60
C LEU A 614 -42.66 -10.04 3.86
N THR A 615 -43.32 -8.97 4.30
CA THR A 615 -43.16 -7.63 3.70
C THR A 615 -41.71 -7.15 3.78
N ARG A 616 -41.07 -7.34 4.94
CA ARG A 616 -39.67 -6.95 5.19
C ARG A 616 -38.70 -7.77 4.33
N VAL A 617 -38.94 -9.07 4.20
CA VAL A 617 -38.09 -9.96 3.40
C VAL A 617 -38.23 -9.67 1.90
N VAL A 618 -39.45 -9.39 1.41
CA VAL A 618 -39.68 -8.96 0.01
C VAL A 618 -39.00 -7.61 -0.27
N ALA A 619 -39.11 -6.65 0.64
CA ALA A 619 -38.41 -5.37 0.51
C ALA A 619 -36.88 -5.55 0.48
N ALA A 620 -36.33 -6.35 1.40
CA ALA A 620 -34.90 -6.66 1.45
C ALA A 620 -34.42 -7.39 0.18
N PHE A 621 -35.24 -8.27 -0.40
CA PHE A 621 -34.93 -8.92 -1.67
C PHE A 621 -34.82 -7.90 -2.81
N TYR A 622 -35.80 -7.00 -2.96
CA TYR A 622 -35.76 -5.95 -3.99
C TYR A 622 -34.58 -4.98 -3.82
N ASP A 623 -34.25 -4.60 -2.58
CA ASP A 623 -33.11 -3.73 -2.31
C ASP A 623 -31.76 -4.44 -2.61
N ARG A 624 -31.69 -5.78 -2.50
CA ARG A 624 -30.53 -6.59 -2.93
C ARG A 624 -30.42 -6.76 -4.44
N LEU A 625 -31.55 -6.81 -5.16
CA LEU A 625 -31.55 -6.98 -6.63
C LEU A 625 -30.88 -5.78 -7.34
N LEU A 626 -31.13 -4.56 -6.86
CA LEU A 626 -30.58 -3.36 -7.46
C LEU A 626 -30.26 -2.27 -6.43
N SER A 627 -28.96 -2.11 -6.18
CA SER A 627 -28.39 -1.04 -5.39
C SER A 627 -27.74 0.04 -6.28
N PRO A 628 -27.43 1.24 -5.74
CA PRO A 628 -26.63 2.23 -6.47
C PRO A 628 -25.27 1.71 -6.93
N GLY A 629 -24.67 0.77 -6.20
CA GLY A 629 -23.37 0.18 -6.53
C GLY A 629 -23.40 -0.66 -7.80
N ASP A 630 -24.53 -1.27 -8.13
CA ASP A 630 -24.70 -2.09 -9.34
C ASP A 630 -24.73 -1.28 -10.64
N LEU A 631 -24.89 0.05 -10.54
CA LEU A 631 -24.81 0.97 -11.67
C LEU A 631 -23.41 1.59 -11.84
N THR A 632 -22.41 1.07 -11.12
CA THR A 632 -21.02 1.51 -11.26
C THR A 632 -20.29 0.68 -12.32
N CYS A 633 -19.52 1.35 -13.19
CA CYS A 633 -18.77 0.69 -14.24
C CYS A 633 -17.52 0.03 -13.64
N GLY A 634 -17.46 -1.30 -13.66
CA GLY A 634 -16.24 -2.04 -13.39
C GLY A 634 -16.27 -3.42 -14.03
N THR A 635 -15.18 -3.84 -14.67
CA THR A 635 -15.05 -5.18 -15.23
C THR A 635 -13.61 -5.68 -15.12
N ARG A 636 -13.41 -7.00 -15.20
CA ARG A 636 -12.09 -7.62 -15.40
C ARG A 636 -11.78 -7.70 -16.89
N LEU A 637 -10.57 -7.35 -17.26
CA LEU A 637 -10.12 -7.30 -18.65
C LEU A 637 -9.25 -8.51 -19.00
N LEU A 638 -9.57 -9.15 -20.12
CA LEU A 638 -8.62 -9.97 -20.87
C LEU A 638 -7.68 -9.07 -21.67
N PHE A 639 -6.56 -9.64 -22.13
CA PHE A 639 -5.49 -8.89 -22.78
C PHE A 639 -4.99 -7.76 -21.88
N SER A 640 -4.81 -8.10 -20.61
CA SER A 640 -4.32 -7.19 -19.58
C SER A 640 -3.23 -7.84 -18.75
N GLY A 641 -2.37 -7.03 -18.14
CA GLY A 641 -1.29 -7.50 -17.28
C GLY A 641 -0.92 -6.49 -16.21
N ARG A 642 -0.02 -6.86 -15.31
CA ARG A 642 0.54 -5.99 -14.28
C ARG A 642 1.97 -6.38 -14.01
N ALA A 643 2.82 -5.40 -13.76
CA ALA A 643 4.14 -5.62 -13.19
C ALA A 643 4.58 -4.43 -12.33
N VAL A 644 5.74 -4.56 -11.69
CA VAL A 644 6.38 -3.46 -10.97
C VAL A 644 6.98 -2.47 -11.97
N LEU A 645 6.86 -1.17 -11.70
CA LEU A 645 7.54 -0.12 -12.44
C LEU A 645 9.00 0.00 -12.01
N ALA A 646 9.91 0.16 -12.97
CA ALA A 646 11.32 0.50 -12.74
C ALA A 646 11.78 1.58 -13.73
N PRO A 647 12.81 2.39 -13.42
CA PRO A 647 13.31 3.41 -14.34
C PRO A 647 13.84 2.80 -15.64
N GLY A 648 13.47 3.39 -16.79
CA GLY A 648 14.03 3.10 -18.11
C GLY A 648 14.54 4.38 -18.80
N PRO A 649 15.62 5.01 -18.29
CA PRO A 649 16.19 6.23 -18.86
C PRO A 649 16.71 6.10 -20.29
N GLU A 650 16.91 4.87 -20.78
CA GLU A 650 17.32 4.56 -22.14
C GLU A 650 16.16 4.51 -23.17
N LEU A 651 14.92 4.49 -22.70
CA LEU A 651 13.74 4.44 -23.56
C LEU A 651 13.44 5.82 -24.16
N SER A 652 12.87 5.84 -25.35
CA SER A 652 12.21 7.06 -25.83
C SER A 652 10.96 7.35 -25.02
N LEU A 653 10.57 8.63 -24.93
CA LEU A 653 9.45 9.04 -24.07
C LEU A 653 8.10 8.37 -24.41
N ASP A 654 7.90 7.97 -25.66
CA ASP A 654 6.71 7.27 -26.15
C ASP A 654 6.81 5.74 -26.01
N GLN A 655 7.91 5.21 -25.49
CA GLN A 655 8.15 3.79 -25.31
C GLN A 655 7.90 3.32 -23.88
N LEU A 656 7.52 2.05 -23.75
CA LEU A 656 7.43 1.34 -22.48
C LEU A 656 8.14 -0.01 -22.62
N GLY A 657 9.07 -0.30 -21.72
CA GLY A 657 9.67 -1.64 -21.66
C GLY A 657 8.67 -2.65 -21.12
N LEU A 658 8.42 -3.71 -21.89
CA LEU A 658 7.44 -4.75 -21.63
C LEU A 658 8.16 -6.09 -21.40
N PRO A 659 7.96 -6.75 -20.25
CA PRO A 659 8.57 -8.06 -19.96
C PRO A 659 8.26 -9.08 -21.05
N GLU A 660 9.27 -9.88 -21.44
CA GLU A 660 9.11 -10.87 -22.51
C GLU A 660 7.92 -11.84 -22.25
N GLU A 661 7.73 -12.29 -21.01
CA GLU A 661 6.62 -13.17 -20.62
C GLU A 661 5.24 -12.51 -20.81
N MET A 662 5.11 -11.24 -20.44
CA MET A 662 3.89 -10.47 -20.64
C MET A 662 3.63 -10.27 -22.14
N ALA A 663 4.66 -9.91 -22.90
CA ALA A 663 4.55 -9.72 -24.35
C ALA A 663 4.09 -11.00 -25.06
N TRP A 664 4.67 -12.16 -24.73
CA TRP A 664 4.24 -13.44 -25.30
C TRP A 664 2.80 -13.81 -24.94
N THR A 665 2.36 -13.45 -23.74
CA THR A 665 0.98 -13.71 -23.31
C THR A 665 0.00 -12.82 -24.09
N LEU A 666 0.23 -11.50 -24.09
CA LEU A 666 -0.69 -10.53 -24.68
C LEU A 666 -0.70 -10.56 -26.22
N PHE A 667 0.47 -10.70 -26.86
CA PHE A 667 0.61 -10.63 -28.32
C PHE A 667 0.75 -12.02 -28.99
N GLY A 668 0.92 -13.09 -28.21
CA GLY A 668 1.05 -14.46 -28.71
C GLY A 668 -0.06 -14.89 -29.69
N PRO A 669 -1.34 -14.53 -29.45
CA PRO A 669 -2.41 -14.75 -30.42
C PRO A 669 -2.13 -14.08 -31.78
N GLN A 670 -1.74 -12.80 -31.82
CA GLN A 670 -1.43 -12.09 -33.06
C GLN A 670 -0.19 -12.68 -33.76
N VAL A 671 0.84 -13.09 -33.00
CA VAL A 671 2.00 -13.79 -33.56
C VAL A 671 1.60 -15.09 -34.24
N SER A 672 0.68 -15.85 -33.62
CA SER A 672 0.17 -17.11 -34.18
C SER A 672 -0.55 -16.89 -35.51
N ARG A 673 -1.34 -15.80 -35.59
CA ARG A 673 -2.04 -15.38 -36.81
C ARG A 673 -1.06 -15.08 -37.95
N GLU A 674 -0.07 -14.23 -37.71
CA GLU A 674 0.92 -13.84 -38.73
C GLU A 674 1.80 -15.01 -39.20
N LEU A 675 2.02 -16.02 -38.34
CA LEU A 675 2.76 -17.23 -38.70
C LEU A 675 1.90 -18.31 -39.36
N GLY A 676 0.57 -18.24 -39.23
CA GLY A 676 -0.35 -19.30 -39.61
C GLY A 676 -0.12 -20.63 -38.85
N ASN A 677 0.58 -20.58 -37.71
CA ASN A 677 0.98 -21.75 -36.94
C ASN A 677 1.21 -21.41 -35.45
N SER A 678 0.26 -21.80 -34.60
CA SER A 678 0.30 -21.54 -33.16
C SER A 678 1.46 -22.25 -32.43
N ALA A 679 1.94 -23.39 -32.94
CA ALA A 679 3.05 -24.12 -32.31
C ALA A 679 4.37 -23.36 -32.39
N ALA A 680 4.61 -22.62 -33.49
CA ALA A 680 5.82 -21.83 -33.66
C ALA A 680 5.87 -20.59 -32.75
N ALA A 681 4.69 -20.04 -32.41
CA ALA A 681 4.54 -18.97 -31.44
C ALA A 681 4.75 -19.49 -30.00
N GLN A 682 4.15 -20.62 -29.66
CA GLN A 682 4.34 -21.28 -28.35
C GLN A 682 5.80 -21.65 -28.09
N GLN A 683 6.53 -22.12 -29.11
CA GLN A 683 7.95 -22.47 -29.02
C GLN A 683 8.89 -21.25 -29.04
N ARG A 684 8.36 -20.01 -29.13
CA ARG A 684 9.14 -18.77 -29.19
C ARG A 684 10.29 -18.81 -30.19
N SER A 685 10.05 -19.45 -31.35
CA SER A 685 11.08 -19.66 -32.38
C SER A 685 11.71 -18.35 -32.84
N LYS A 686 12.92 -18.39 -33.41
CA LYS A 686 13.59 -17.17 -33.95
C LYS A 686 12.70 -16.40 -34.94
N LYS A 687 11.93 -17.11 -35.77
CA LYS A 687 10.95 -16.51 -36.68
C LYS A 687 9.81 -15.83 -35.91
N ALA A 688 9.29 -16.48 -34.87
CA ALA A 688 8.24 -15.90 -34.03
C ALA A 688 8.72 -14.66 -33.26
N LYS A 689 9.94 -14.65 -32.71
CA LYS A 689 10.55 -13.46 -32.09
C LYS A 689 10.61 -12.28 -33.08
N GLY A 690 11.01 -12.54 -34.32
CA GLY A 690 11.02 -11.51 -35.37
C GLY A 690 9.63 -11.01 -35.79
N VAL A 691 8.61 -11.85 -35.69
CA VAL A 691 7.21 -11.44 -35.93
C VAL A 691 6.67 -10.63 -34.75
N LEU A 692 6.93 -11.07 -33.51
CA LEU A 692 6.57 -10.34 -32.30
C LEU A 692 7.14 -8.92 -32.33
N ALA A 693 8.43 -8.75 -32.63
CA ALA A 693 9.06 -7.44 -32.74
C ALA A 693 8.31 -6.50 -33.69
N LYS A 694 7.92 -6.98 -34.89
CA LYS A 694 7.16 -6.19 -35.87
C LYS A 694 5.76 -5.82 -35.40
N ILE A 695 5.09 -6.71 -34.65
CA ILE A 695 3.78 -6.43 -34.07
C ILE A 695 3.92 -5.33 -33.02
N LEU A 696 4.92 -5.43 -32.15
CA LEU A 696 5.17 -4.44 -31.10
C LEU A 696 5.47 -3.05 -31.68
N GLU A 697 6.29 -2.96 -32.75
CA GLU A 697 6.59 -1.71 -33.48
C GLU A 697 5.36 -0.98 -34.04
N SER A 698 4.24 -1.70 -34.23
CA SER A 698 3.00 -1.17 -34.81
C SER A 698 1.82 -1.18 -33.84
N SER A 699 2.07 -1.47 -32.56
CA SER A 699 1.04 -1.56 -31.53
C SER A 699 1.25 -0.52 -30.44
N TRP A 700 0.15 -0.16 -29.77
CA TRP A 700 0.13 0.67 -28.59
C TRP A 700 -0.50 -0.11 -27.44
N ILE A 701 0.03 0.09 -26.24
CA ILE A 701 -0.50 -0.44 -24.99
C ILE A 701 -0.80 0.71 -24.04
N ILE A 702 -1.84 0.57 -23.22
CA ILE A 702 -2.23 1.59 -22.24
C ILE A 702 -1.70 1.15 -20.87
N LEU A 703 -0.91 2.01 -20.24
CA LEU A 703 -0.41 1.85 -18.88
C LEU A 703 -1.30 2.63 -17.91
N ASN A 704 -1.73 1.98 -16.83
CA ASN A 704 -2.50 2.57 -15.75
C ASN A 704 -1.78 2.43 -14.42
N ARG A 705 -1.53 3.54 -13.72
CA ARG A 705 -1.09 3.55 -12.32
C ARG A 705 -2.21 4.09 -11.44
N ALA A 706 -2.79 3.20 -10.62
CA ALA A 706 -3.88 3.54 -9.71
C ALA A 706 -3.38 4.34 -8.48
N PRO A 707 -4.20 5.25 -7.92
CA PRO A 707 -5.56 5.59 -8.33
C PRO A 707 -5.60 6.53 -9.56
N SER A 708 -6.54 6.30 -10.47
CA SER A 708 -6.69 7.09 -11.71
C SER A 708 -7.46 8.40 -11.46
N VAL A 709 -6.81 9.36 -10.80
CA VAL A 709 -7.45 10.63 -10.38
C VAL A 709 -7.70 11.59 -11.55
N GLY A 710 -7.03 11.37 -12.70
CA GLY A 710 -7.27 12.14 -13.92
C GLY A 710 -6.74 11.44 -15.18
N PRO A 711 -6.88 12.07 -16.35
CA PRO A 711 -6.52 11.46 -17.62
C PRO A 711 -5.07 11.00 -17.73
N THR A 712 -4.12 11.71 -17.10
CA THR A 712 -2.68 11.40 -17.20
C THR A 712 -2.27 10.13 -16.44
N SER A 713 -3.18 9.55 -15.65
CA SER A 713 -2.97 8.23 -15.02
C SER A 713 -3.02 7.08 -16.03
N LEU A 714 -3.55 7.32 -17.24
CA LEU A 714 -3.70 6.36 -18.34
C LEU A 714 -2.96 6.86 -19.56
N LEU A 715 -1.75 6.35 -19.78
CA LEU A 715 -0.90 6.76 -20.91
C LEU A 715 -0.68 5.60 -21.88
N ALA A 716 -0.76 5.88 -23.18
CA ALA A 716 -0.44 4.92 -24.23
C ALA A 716 1.02 5.02 -24.64
N PHE A 717 1.67 3.86 -24.78
CA PHE A 717 3.07 3.71 -25.18
C PHE A 717 3.24 2.66 -26.26
N GLN A 718 4.32 2.79 -27.03
CA GLN A 718 4.85 1.73 -27.88
C GLN A 718 5.62 0.72 -27.02
N PRO A 719 5.26 -0.57 -27.04
CA PRO A 719 5.94 -1.57 -26.25
C PRO A 719 7.31 -1.94 -26.85
N VAL A 720 8.34 -2.00 -26.02
CA VAL A 720 9.68 -2.49 -26.36
C VAL A 720 9.99 -3.71 -25.49
N LEU A 721 10.51 -4.80 -26.04
CA LEU A 721 10.83 -5.99 -25.24
C LEU A 721 11.98 -5.71 -24.28
N VAL A 722 11.81 -6.16 -23.04
CA VAL A 722 12.88 -6.19 -22.03
C VAL A 722 13.00 -7.60 -21.45
N ASP A 723 14.22 -7.96 -21.07
CA ASP A 723 14.53 -9.30 -20.53
C ASP A 723 14.14 -9.42 -19.05
N GLU A 724 13.94 -8.28 -18.37
CA GLU A 724 13.57 -8.23 -16.95
C GLU A 724 12.07 -8.38 -16.71
N LYS A 725 11.69 -8.65 -15.45
CA LYS A 725 10.29 -8.88 -15.02
C LYS A 725 9.55 -7.60 -14.62
N VAL A 726 9.98 -6.45 -15.13
CA VAL A 726 9.47 -5.12 -14.78
C VAL A 726 9.02 -4.34 -15.99
N LEU A 727 8.10 -3.41 -15.76
CA LEU A 727 7.78 -2.39 -16.75
C LEU A 727 8.80 -1.26 -16.63
N ARG A 728 9.56 -1.00 -17.70
CA ARG A 728 10.51 0.11 -17.75
C ARG A 728 9.77 1.38 -18.17
N LEU A 729 9.75 2.38 -17.30
CA LEU A 729 9.11 3.67 -17.56
C LEU A 729 10.17 4.77 -17.68
N HIS A 730 10.07 5.59 -18.73
CA HIS A 730 10.95 6.74 -18.88
C HIS A 730 10.76 7.74 -17.72
N PRO A 731 11.84 8.22 -17.06
CA PRO A 731 11.75 9.11 -15.91
C PRO A 731 10.90 10.38 -16.09
N LEU A 732 10.85 10.99 -17.29
CA LEU A 732 9.98 12.16 -17.54
C LEU A 732 8.49 11.87 -17.37
N ALA A 733 8.04 10.63 -17.60
CA ALA A 733 6.63 10.25 -17.47
C ALA A 733 6.17 10.10 -16.01
N CYS A 734 7.11 10.00 -15.06
CA CYS A 734 6.82 9.67 -13.67
C CYS A 734 5.85 10.66 -13.01
N ARG A 735 6.03 11.97 -13.23
CA ARG A 735 5.15 12.98 -12.64
C ARG A 735 3.72 12.91 -13.19
N MET A 736 3.55 12.66 -14.48
CA MET A 736 2.21 12.51 -15.08
C MET A 736 1.44 11.31 -14.51
N MET A 737 2.17 10.23 -14.22
CA MET A 737 1.60 8.99 -13.68
C MET A 737 1.62 8.91 -12.15
N ASN A 738 2.24 9.89 -11.47
CA ASN A 738 2.52 9.85 -10.04
C ASN A 738 3.25 8.56 -9.61
N ALA A 739 4.25 8.17 -10.39
CA ALA A 739 5.14 7.04 -10.09
C ALA A 739 6.40 7.53 -9.39
N ASP A 740 6.86 6.81 -8.37
CA ASP A 740 8.05 7.16 -7.59
C ASP A 740 9.06 6.01 -7.48
N PHE A 741 8.74 4.83 -8.02
CA PHE A 741 9.59 3.64 -7.98
C PHE A 741 9.84 3.09 -6.56
N ASP A 742 8.88 3.27 -5.64
CA ASP A 742 8.96 2.69 -4.30
C ASP A 742 8.43 1.24 -4.23
N GLY A 743 8.05 0.64 -5.37
CA GLY A 743 7.37 -0.65 -5.47
C GLY A 743 6.00 -0.57 -6.17
N ASP A 744 5.72 0.57 -6.81
CA ASP A 744 4.57 0.82 -7.68
C ASP A 744 4.29 -0.35 -8.61
N GLN A 745 3.03 -0.77 -8.66
CA GLN A 745 2.54 -1.69 -9.68
C GLN A 745 1.65 -0.92 -10.66
N ALA A 746 1.85 -1.17 -11.95
CA ALA A 746 1.03 -0.59 -13.00
C ALA A 746 0.37 -1.69 -13.83
N ALA A 747 -0.88 -1.46 -14.21
CA ALA A 747 -1.62 -2.33 -15.09
C ALA A 747 -1.38 -1.95 -16.55
N VAL A 748 -1.28 -2.95 -17.42
CA VAL A 748 -1.17 -2.80 -18.87
C VAL A 748 -2.46 -3.33 -19.50
N TYR A 749 -3.02 -2.57 -20.43
CA TYR A 749 -4.16 -2.97 -21.25
C TYR A 749 -3.74 -2.95 -22.73
N LEU A 750 -4.03 -4.01 -23.46
CA LEU A 750 -3.78 -4.09 -24.90
C LEU A 750 -5.10 -3.91 -25.67
N PRO A 751 -5.31 -2.76 -26.34
CA PRO A 751 -6.38 -2.62 -27.31
C PRO A 751 -6.19 -3.60 -28.48
N LEU A 752 -7.27 -4.23 -28.96
CA LEU A 752 -7.24 -5.27 -29.98
C LEU A 752 -7.69 -4.78 -31.36
N THR A 753 -8.67 -3.88 -31.44
CA THR A 753 -9.16 -3.39 -32.73
C THR A 753 -8.24 -2.30 -33.26
N GLY A 754 -8.15 -2.18 -34.59
CA GLY A 754 -7.40 -1.10 -35.22
C GLY A 754 -7.95 0.30 -34.91
N ALA A 755 -9.25 0.41 -34.57
CA ALA A 755 -9.85 1.68 -34.17
C ALA A 755 -9.41 2.11 -32.76
N ALA A 756 -9.45 1.19 -31.79
CA ALA A 756 -8.99 1.47 -30.43
C ALA A 756 -7.47 1.69 -30.37
N GLN A 757 -6.69 0.96 -31.17
CA GLN A 757 -5.23 1.19 -31.32
C GLN A 757 -4.91 2.61 -31.80
N ARG A 758 -5.59 3.11 -32.85
CA ARG A 758 -5.42 4.49 -33.32
C ARG A 758 -5.87 5.52 -32.30
N GLU A 759 -7.02 5.31 -31.65
CA GLU A 759 -7.52 6.24 -30.63
C GLU A 759 -6.58 6.30 -29.42
N ALA A 760 -6.02 5.16 -28.98
CA ALA A 760 -5.02 5.13 -27.92
C ALA A 760 -3.77 5.94 -28.29
N GLN A 761 -3.23 5.74 -29.50
CA GLN A 761 -2.11 6.53 -30.02
C GLN A 761 -2.40 8.04 -30.04
N GLU A 762 -3.54 8.44 -30.60
CA GLU A 762 -3.88 9.84 -30.84
C GLU A 762 -4.32 10.59 -29.58
N LYS A 763 -4.97 9.91 -28.63
CA LYS A 763 -5.60 10.55 -27.46
C LYS A 763 -4.92 10.27 -26.13
N LEU A 764 -4.28 9.10 -26.00
CA LEU A 764 -3.73 8.63 -24.72
C LEU A 764 -2.20 8.65 -24.70
N SER A 765 -1.50 8.86 -25.83
CA SER A 765 -0.05 9.08 -25.80
C SER A 765 0.31 10.37 -25.07
N ILE A 766 1.54 10.48 -24.56
CA ILE A 766 2.03 11.73 -23.92
C ILE A 766 1.85 12.92 -24.86
N ARG A 767 2.13 12.74 -26.15
CA ARG A 767 1.87 13.74 -27.18
C ARG A 767 0.38 14.10 -27.27
N GLY A 768 -0.52 13.11 -27.35
CA GLY A 768 -1.97 13.35 -27.41
C GLY A 768 -2.50 14.12 -26.19
N HIS A 769 -1.99 13.80 -25.00
CA HIS A 769 -2.27 14.55 -23.78
C HIS A 769 -1.76 16.00 -23.87
N LEU A 770 -0.51 16.21 -24.30
CA LEU A 770 0.09 17.52 -24.41
C LEU A 770 -0.58 18.41 -25.47
N GLU A 771 -1.03 17.83 -26.59
CA GLU A 771 -1.82 18.54 -27.61
C GLU A 771 -3.20 18.95 -27.09
N ARG A 772 -3.81 18.13 -26.23
CA ARG A 772 -5.08 18.45 -25.57
C ARG A 772 -4.91 19.54 -24.51
N ASP A 773 -3.81 19.49 -23.75
CA ASP A 773 -3.50 20.41 -22.67
C ASP A 773 -1.99 20.78 -22.68
N PRO A 774 -1.63 21.91 -23.32
CA PRO A 774 -0.24 22.38 -23.40
C PRO A 774 0.41 22.70 -22.05
N ASP A 775 -0.37 22.94 -20.98
CA ASP A 775 0.20 23.21 -19.66
C ASP A 775 0.82 21.95 -19.01
N LEU A 776 0.51 20.76 -19.55
CA LEU A 776 1.15 19.50 -19.13
C LEU A 776 2.66 19.46 -19.38
N ILE A 777 3.22 20.36 -20.18
CA ILE A 777 4.67 20.47 -20.36
C ILE A 777 5.41 20.69 -19.02
N GLU A 778 4.78 21.32 -18.04
CA GLU A 778 5.31 21.50 -16.67
C GLU A 778 5.52 20.18 -15.92
N GLN A 779 4.83 19.13 -16.35
CA GLN A 779 4.96 17.78 -15.79
C GLN A 779 6.07 16.97 -16.47
N LEU A 780 6.53 17.41 -17.65
CA LEU A 780 7.52 16.75 -18.50
C LEU A 780 8.88 17.46 -18.47
N LEU A 781 9.19 18.14 -17.36
CA LEU A 781 10.49 18.80 -17.16
C LEU A 781 11.52 17.82 -16.58
N PRO A 782 12.80 17.89 -17.00
CA PRO A 782 13.90 17.32 -16.24
C PRO A 782 13.81 17.71 -14.75
N SER A 783 14.05 16.76 -13.86
CA SER A 783 13.93 16.95 -12.41
C SER A 783 14.99 16.15 -11.65
N MET A 784 15.05 16.32 -10.33
CA MET A 784 16.00 15.61 -9.45
C MET A 784 17.44 15.75 -9.98
N ASP A 785 18.15 14.63 -10.07
CA ASP A 785 19.55 14.56 -10.46
C ASP A 785 19.83 15.12 -11.86
N ALA A 786 18.87 15.02 -12.79
CA ALA A 786 19.01 15.58 -14.12
C ALA A 786 19.02 17.12 -14.08
N LEU A 787 18.08 17.72 -13.34
CA LEU A 787 18.04 19.18 -13.21
C LEU A 787 19.22 19.71 -12.38
N PHE A 788 19.68 18.96 -11.37
CA PHE A 788 20.91 19.27 -10.66
C PHE A 788 22.13 19.29 -11.60
N GLY A 789 22.25 18.28 -12.47
CA GLY A 789 23.32 18.22 -13.45
C GLY A 789 23.26 19.37 -14.47
N LEU A 790 22.07 19.71 -14.97
CA LEU A 790 21.87 20.88 -15.84
C LEU A 790 22.26 22.19 -15.15
N ALA A 791 21.89 22.35 -13.88
CA ALA A 791 22.27 23.50 -13.08
C ALA A 791 23.80 23.59 -12.95
N CYS A 792 24.49 22.48 -12.65
CA CYS A 792 25.95 22.42 -12.62
C CYS A 792 26.58 22.78 -13.97
N LEU A 793 26.05 22.23 -15.07
CA LEU A 793 26.56 22.44 -16.41
C LEU A 793 26.45 23.92 -16.84
N SER A 794 25.30 24.54 -16.55
CA SER A 794 24.98 25.93 -16.90
C SER A 794 25.87 26.99 -16.25
N ARG A 795 26.70 26.62 -15.25
CA ARG A 795 27.66 27.54 -14.62
C ARG A 795 28.90 27.82 -15.46
N SER A 796 29.05 27.15 -16.60
CA SER A 796 30.17 27.31 -17.53
C SER A 796 29.68 27.70 -18.92
N ALA A 797 30.45 28.52 -19.65
CA ALA A 797 30.10 28.92 -21.02
C ALA A 797 29.98 27.72 -21.98
N GLU A 798 30.83 26.70 -21.83
CA GLU A 798 30.74 25.47 -22.61
C GLU A 798 29.45 24.70 -22.32
N GLY A 799 29.09 24.58 -21.04
CA GLY A 799 27.85 23.91 -20.63
C GLY A 799 26.59 24.65 -21.07
N CYS A 800 26.58 25.98 -21.01
CA CYS A 800 25.52 26.80 -21.59
C CYS A 800 25.36 26.53 -23.09
N GLY A 801 26.47 26.47 -23.85
CA GLY A 801 26.43 26.17 -25.28
C GLY A 801 25.84 24.79 -25.59
N LYS A 802 26.13 23.77 -24.76
CA LYS A 802 25.54 22.44 -24.88
C LYS A 802 24.02 22.48 -24.65
N ILE A 803 23.57 23.14 -23.59
CA ILE A 803 22.14 23.33 -23.29
C ILE A 803 21.47 24.10 -24.44
N ALA A 804 22.07 25.18 -24.90
CA ALA A 804 21.54 26.02 -25.98
C ALA A 804 21.36 25.26 -27.29
N THR A 805 22.25 24.30 -27.56
CA THR A 805 22.14 23.42 -28.73
C THR A 805 20.89 22.55 -28.66
N VAL A 806 20.57 22.00 -27.49
CA VAL A 806 19.38 21.15 -27.28
C VAL A 806 18.09 21.97 -27.41
N ILE A 807 18.00 23.12 -26.74
CA ILE A 807 16.78 23.95 -26.78
C ILE A 807 16.67 24.84 -28.04
N GLY A 808 17.73 24.92 -28.84
CA GLY A 808 17.80 25.74 -30.06
C GLY A 808 17.87 27.26 -29.81
N CYS A 809 18.12 27.70 -28.57
CA CYS A 809 18.30 29.11 -28.21
C CYS A 809 19.15 29.25 -26.95
N GLU A 810 19.61 30.46 -26.63
CA GLU A 810 20.29 30.70 -25.35
C GLU A 810 19.34 30.44 -24.17
N PRO A 811 19.74 29.65 -23.15
CA PRO A 811 18.91 29.39 -21.99
C PRO A 811 18.75 30.65 -21.14
N GLU A 812 17.56 30.85 -20.58
CA GLU A 812 17.36 31.87 -19.56
C GLU A 812 17.95 31.38 -18.23
N LEU A 813 19.00 32.07 -17.76
CA LEU A 813 19.69 31.74 -16.52
C LEU A 813 19.30 32.73 -15.42
N GLU A 814 19.05 32.21 -14.22
CA GLU A 814 18.86 33.01 -13.00
C GLU A 814 20.18 32.99 -12.22
N GLU A 815 20.81 34.16 -12.07
CA GLU A 815 22.12 34.31 -11.41
C GLU A 815 23.21 33.35 -11.94
N GLY A 816 23.15 33.02 -13.23
CA GLY A 816 24.13 32.13 -13.90
C GLY A 816 23.83 30.64 -13.76
N ILE A 817 22.61 30.26 -13.33
CA ILE A 817 22.15 28.88 -13.20
C ILE A 817 20.88 28.66 -14.01
N LEU A 818 20.78 27.53 -14.69
CA LEU A 818 19.55 27.07 -15.29
C LEU A 818 18.63 26.49 -14.21
N THR A 819 17.52 27.17 -13.96
CA THR A 819 16.49 26.75 -13.00
C THR A 819 15.39 25.94 -13.69
N ARG A 820 14.56 25.27 -12.90
CA ARG A 820 13.33 24.62 -13.38
C ARG A 820 12.45 25.58 -14.20
N ASN A 821 12.35 26.83 -13.76
CA ASN A 821 11.57 27.87 -14.46
C ASN A 821 12.19 28.21 -15.82
N GLY A 822 13.52 28.35 -15.88
CA GLY A 822 14.24 28.54 -17.15
C GLY A 822 13.99 27.39 -18.14
N VAL A 823 14.02 26.14 -17.67
CA VAL A 823 13.69 24.96 -18.50
C VAL A 823 12.22 25.00 -18.95
N ALA A 824 11.29 25.28 -18.03
CA ALA A 824 9.86 25.35 -18.33
C ALA A 824 9.56 26.39 -19.41
N LYS A 825 10.14 27.60 -19.32
CA LYS A 825 10.00 28.65 -20.33
C LYS A 825 10.56 28.22 -21.68
N ALA A 826 11.73 27.58 -21.72
CA ALA A 826 12.35 27.11 -22.95
C ALA A 826 11.48 26.05 -23.64
N LEU A 827 11.00 25.05 -22.89
CA LEU A 827 10.15 23.99 -23.44
C LEU A 827 8.76 24.49 -23.85
N ARG A 828 8.14 25.41 -23.09
CA ARG A 828 6.89 26.09 -23.50
C ARG A 828 7.08 26.87 -24.80
N HIS A 829 8.20 27.56 -24.95
CA HIS A 829 8.50 28.32 -26.17
C HIS A 829 8.69 27.40 -27.38
N LEU A 830 9.39 26.28 -27.22
CA LEU A 830 9.51 25.24 -28.24
C LEU A 830 8.15 24.66 -28.62
N LEU A 831 7.32 24.33 -27.63
CA LEU A 831 5.98 23.79 -27.82
C LEU A 831 5.12 24.74 -28.67
N LEU A 832 5.11 26.02 -28.34
CA LEU A 832 4.32 27.03 -29.05
C LEU A 832 4.82 27.32 -30.48
N ARG A 833 6.13 27.18 -30.73
CA ARG A 833 6.74 27.53 -32.02
C ARG A 833 6.90 26.37 -32.99
N GLN A 834 7.26 25.20 -32.46
CA GLN A 834 7.68 24.04 -33.24
C GLN A 834 6.81 22.81 -32.98
N GLY A 835 5.86 22.89 -32.04
CA GLY A 835 4.90 21.81 -31.74
C GLY A 835 5.38 20.85 -30.65
N ALA A 836 4.52 19.88 -30.33
CA ALA A 836 4.74 18.92 -29.24
C ALA A 836 6.01 18.09 -29.44
N ASP A 837 6.24 17.55 -30.63
CA ASP A 837 7.38 16.65 -30.90
C ASP A 837 8.73 17.32 -30.60
N ALA A 838 8.91 18.58 -31.03
CA ALA A 838 10.15 19.32 -30.76
C ALA A 838 10.36 19.60 -29.26
N ALA A 839 9.29 19.91 -28.53
CA ALA A 839 9.37 20.15 -27.09
C ALA A 839 9.65 18.86 -26.31
N LEU A 840 9.01 17.75 -26.69
CA LEU A 840 9.24 16.44 -26.07
C LEU A 840 10.67 15.93 -26.32
N GLN A 841 11.16 16.05 -27.56
CA GLN A 841 12.53 15.68 -27.92
C GLN A 841 13.55 16.50 -27.11
N ALA A 842 13.36 17.83 -27.01
CA ALA A 842 14.24 18.68 -26.22
C ALA A 842 14.19 18.33 -24.73
N ALA A 843 13.02 17.97 -24.19
CA ALA A 843 12.89 17.55 -22.80
C ALA A 843 13.68 16.26 -22.52
N GLU A 844 13.59 15.27 -23.42
CA GLU A 844 14.32 14.00 -23.34
C GLU A 844 15.83 14.21 -23.40
N GLU A 845 16.31 14.98 -24.39
CA GLU A 845 17.74 15.31 -24.54
C GLU A 845 18.28 16.11 -23.35
N LEU A 846 17.54 17.09 -22.83
CA LEU A 846 17.92 17.82 -21.62
C LEU A 846 18.03 16.89 -20.41
N MET A 847 17.14 15.91 -20.28
CA MET A 847 17.20 14.96 -19.17
C MET A 847 18.45 14.07 -19.25
N GLN A 848 18.77 13.56 -20.45
CA GLN A 848 19.98 12.75 -20.69
C GLN A 848 21.26 13.56 -20.42
N VAL A 849 21.35 14.79 -20.94
CA VAL A 849 22.48 15.70 -20.70
C VAL A 849 22.61 16.01 -19.21
N GLY A 850 21.48 16.23 -18.52
CA GLY A 850 21.42 16.45 -17.09
C GLY A 850 21.97 15.28 -16.28
N PHE A 851 21.52 14.05 -16.55
CA PHE A 851 22.03 12.87 -15.85
C PHE A 851 23.53 12.66 -16.04
N ALA A 852 24.02 12.79 -17.28
CA ALA A 852 25.44 12.65 -17.58
C ALA A 852 26.29 13.73 -16.86
N ALA A 853 25.77 14.95 -16.77
CA ALA A 853 26.42 16.03 -16.01
C ALA A 853 26.47 15.73 -14.52
N SER A 854 25.36 15.24 -13.96
CA SER A 854 25.19 14.88 -12.54
C SER A 854 26.16 13.78 -12.11
N ARG A 855 26.29 12.70 -12.91
CA ARG A 855 27.23 11.59 -12.67
C ARG A 855 28.68 12.08 -12.58
N ARG A 856 29.10 12.97 -13.49
CA ARG A 856 30.48 13.53 -13.51
C ARG A 856 30.74 14.51 -12.38
N GLU A 857 29.75 15.33 -12.03
CA GLU A 857 29.88 16.30 -10.94
C GLU A 857 30.05 15.59 -9.60
N GLY A 858 29.31 14.50 -9.39
CA GLY A 858 29.21 13.84 -8.08
C GLY A 858 28.59 14.80 -7.05
N GLY A 859 29.06 14.71 -5.81
CA GLY A 859 28.60 15.57 -4.73
C GLY A 859 27.42 14.98 -3.97
N SER A 860 27.41 15.21 -2.67
CA SER A 860 26.43 14.63 -1.76
C SER A 860 26.06 15.58 -0.62
N VAL A 861 25.08 15.17 0.17
CA VAL A 861 24.79 15.77 1.47
C VAL A 861 25.65 15.06 2.51
N GLY A 862 26.44 15.81 3.28
CA GLY A 862 27.29 15.28 4.33
C GLY A 862 26.52 14.94 5.62
N PRO A 863 27.05 14.06 6.49
CA PRO A 863 26.45 13.74 7.79
C PRO A 863 26.36 14.94 8.75
N PHE A 864 27.09 16.02 8.47
CA PHE A 864 27.17 17.24 9.29
C PHE A 864 26.61 18.49 8.59
N VAL A 865 25.75 18.30 7.57
CA VAL A 865 25.22 19.39 6.72
C VAL A 865 24.79 20.63 7.50
N GLY A 866 25.28 21.81 7.12
CA GLY A 866 25.00 23.08 7.77
C GLY A 866 26.01 23.49 8.84
N SER A 867 27.14 22.80 8.93
CA SER A 867 28.29 23.17 9.77
C SER A 867 29.01 24.42 9.30
N SER A 868 28.99 24.73 8.01
CA SER A 868 29.67 25.88 7.43
C SER A 868 28.91 27.21 7.59
N VAL A 869 27.66 27.16 8.06
CA VAL A 869 26.76 28.32 8.15
C VAL A 869 26.55 28.74 9.60
N ALA A 870 26.71 30.04 9.86
CA ALA A 870 26.37 30.64 11.16
C ALA A 870 24.85 30.80 11.28
N ILE A 871 24.23 30.01 12.14
CA ILE A 871 22.80 30.08 12.46
C ILE A 871 22.61 30.94 13.72
N PRO A 872 21.63 31.85 13.76
CA PRO A 872 21.33 32.62 14.97
C PRO A 872 20.93 31.71 16.14
N GLU A 873 20.99 32.23 17.37
CA GLU A 873 20.47 31.47 18.51
C GLU A 873 18.93 31.39 18.47
N PRO A 874 18.35 30.21 18.77
CA PRO A 874 16.90 30.06 18.81
C PRO A 874 16.28 30.82 20.00
N PRO A 875 15.01 31.26 19.89
CA PRO A 875 14.31 31.92 21.00
C PRO A 875 14.25 31.07 22.27
N ALA A 876 14.33 31.73 23.43
CA ALA A 876 14.29 31.04 24.73
C ALA A 876 12.87 30.63 25.16
N GLY A 877 11.82 31.31 24.69
CA GLY A 877 10.43 31.04 25.05
C GLY A 877 9.67 30.15 24.07
N ASP A 878 8.35 30.12 24.22
CA ASP A 878 7.33 29.48 23.37
C ASP A 878 6.58 30.50 22.49
N ASP A 879 7.01 31.76 22.49
CA ASP A 879 6.42 32.86 21.72
C ASP A 879 6.49 32.59 20.22
N VAL A 880 5.32 32.36 19.61
CA VAL A 880 5.17 31.95 18.21
C VAL A 880 5.78 32.98 17.25
N ASP A 881 5.62 34.27 17.53
CA ASP A 881 6.09 35.35 16.65
C ASP A 881 7.63 35.44 16.65
N GLN A 882 8.27 35.24 17.80
CA GLN A 882 9.73 35.15 17.90
C GLN A 882 10.28 33.94 17.13
N TRP A 883 9.60 32.79 17.21
CA TRP A 883 9.98 31.60 16.46
C TRP A 883 9.78 31.75 14.95
N GLN A 884 8.71 32.43 14.52
CA GLN A 884 8.51 32.77 13.11
C GLN A 884 9.62 33.69 12.61
N ALA A 885 9.95 34.76 13.34
CA ALA A 885 11.03 35.68 12.98
C ALA A 885 12.40 34.98 12.91
N TYR A 886 12.69 34.09 13.86
CA TYR A 886 13.88 33.25 13.83
C TYR A 886 13.92 32.37 12.57
N HIS A 887 12.82 31.69 12.25
CA HIS A 887 12.76 30.83 11.08
C HIS A 887 12.90 31.61 9.77
N GLU A 888 12.27 32.78 9.66
CA GLU A 888 12.42 33.69 8.52
C GLU A 888 13.87 34.15 8.33
N GLU A 889 14.60 34.42 9.43
CA GLU A 889 16.01 34.80 9.35
C GLU A 889 16.90 33.62 8.90
N VAL A 890 16.69 32.41 9.43
CA VAL A 890 17.39 31.21 8.96
C VAL A 890 17.10 30.96 7.48
N MET A 891 15.83 31.09 7.09
CA MET A 891 15.38 30.99 5.71
C MET A 891 16.07 31.99 4.80
N ARG A 892 16.21 33.24 5.25
CA ARG A 892 16.93 34.28 4.54
C ARG A 892 18.41 33.93 4.38
N ILE A 893 19.05 33.38 5.41
CA ILE A 893 20.46 32.94 5.36
C ILE A 893 20.62 31.84 4.29
N VAL A 894 19.78 30.80 4.33
CA VAL A 894 19.81 29.72 3.33
C VAL A 894 19.52 30.25 1.93
N ALA A 895 18.51 31.11 1.79
CA ALA A 895 18.09 31.67 0.52
C ALA A 895 19.10 32.67 -0.07
N LEU A 896 20.05 33.18 0.72
CA LEU A 896 21.16 34.05 0.27
C LEU A 896 22.47 33.29 0.09
N PHE A 897 22.53 32.01 0.46
CA PHE A 897 23.71 31.19 0.26
C PHE A 897 23.93 30.94 -1.24
N ARG A 898 25.09 31.34 -1.76
CA ARG A 898 25.44 31.27 -3.19
C ARG A 898 26.78 30.59 -3.48
N ASP A 899 27.50 30.14 -2.44
CA ASP A 899 28.72 29.38 -2.64
C ASP A 899 28.41 27.91 -2.93
N TYR A 900 28.03 27.64 -4.18
CA TYR A 900 27.69 26.27 -4.60
C TYR A 900 28.91 25.34 -4.68
N ASP A 901 30.12 25.84 -4.47
CA ASP A 901 31.34 25.03 -4.41
C ASP A 901 31.74 24.69 -2.96
N ASP A 902 31.02 25.23 -1.97
CA ASP A 902 31.15 24.83 -0.56
C ASP A 902 30.93 23.33 -0.38
N GLY A 903 31.80 22.70 0.40
CA GLY A 903 31.80 21.26 0.63
C GLY A 903 30.70 20.77 1.55
N ASP A 904 29.93 21.65 2.17
CA ASP A 904 28.90 21.32 3.16
C ASP A 904 27.50 21.68 2.66
N MET A 905 27.27 22.96 2.35
CA MET A 905 25.97 23.49 1.93
C MET A 905 25.82 23.63 0.40
N GLY A 906 26.91 23.59 -0.36
CA GLY A 906 26.88 23.91 -1.79
C GLY A 906 25.92 23.03 -2.61
N VAL A 907 25.97 21.71 -2.41
CA VAL A 907 25.12 20.75 -3.13
C VAL A 907 23.64 20.91 -2.74
N VAL A 908 23.33 20.99 -1.44
CA VAL A 908 21.94 21.07 -0.96
C VAL A 908 21.30 22.41 -1.36
N CYS A 909 22.05 23.52 -1.29
CA CYS A 909 21.58 24.82 -1.77
C CYS A 909 21.39 24.86 -3.28
N LEU A 910 22.27 24.22 -4.06
CA LEU A 910 22.11 24.15 -5.52
C LEU A 910 20.88 23.33 -5.92
N LEU A 911 20.62 22.19 -5.24
CA LEU A 911 19.40 21.40 -5.42
C LEU A 911 18.15 22.24 -5.21
N SER A 912 18.11 23.00 -4.10
CA SER A 912 16.98 23.86 -3.78
C SER A 912 16.83 25.05 -4.73
N TYR A 913 17.92 25.74 -5.07
CA TYR A 913 17.87 26.96 -5.88
C TYR A 913 17.52 26.65 -7.34
N SER A 914 18.07 25.58 -7.90
CA SER A 914 17.73 25.13 -9.26
C SER A 914 16.28 24.63 -9.36
N GLY A 915 15.65 24.26 -8.24
CA GLY A 915 14.35 23.59 -8.22
C GLY A 915 14.40 22.10 -8.56
N ALA A 916 15.60 21.50 -8.51
CA ALA A 916 15.82 20.07 -8.68
C ALA A 916 15.13 19.25 -7.58
N ARG A 917 15.39 19.60 -6.32
CA ARG A 917 14.74 19.03 -5.13
C ARG A 917 15.03 19.91 -3.92
N GLY A 918 14.16 19.86 -2.91
CA GLY A 918 14.34 20.67 -1.71
C GLY A 918 13.77 22.08 -1.85
N SER A 919 13.67 22.77 -0.72
CA SER A 919 13.38 24.20 -0.63
C SER A 919 14.22 24.81 0.49
N ALA A 920 14.39 26.13 0.50
CA ALA A 920 15.05 26.81 1.62
C ALA A 920 14.40 26.42 2.97
N PHE A 921 13.08 26.20 2.99
CA PHE A 921 12.30 25.79 4.16
C PHE A 921 12.70 24.41 4.66
N GLN A 922 12.84 23.46 3.74
CA GLN A 922 13.29 22.11 4.07
C GLN A 922 14.73 22.09 4.56
N ILE A 923 15.60 22.93 3.99
CA ILE A 923 17.00 23.05 4.42
C ILE A 923 17.10 23.72 5.80
N ALA A 924 16.32 24.78 6.06
CA ALA A 924 16.28 25.43 7.37
C ALA A 924 15.89 24.43 8.47
N HIS A 925 14.89 23.57 8.21
CA HIS A 925 14.50 22.49 9.13
C HIS A 925 15.59 21.43 9.35
N LEU A 926 16.50 21.25 8.39
CA LEU A 926 17.60 20.30 8.47
C LEU A 926 18.69 20.78 9.44
N ILE A 927 19.00 22.07 9.39
CA ILE A 927 20.20 22.65 10.02
C ILE A 927 19.90 23.46 11.30
N ALA A 928 18.63 23.83 11.51
CA ALA A 928 18.21 24.71 12.58
C ALA A 928 16.96 24.21 13.32
N ALA A 929 16.73 24.76 14.51
CA ALA A 929 15.52 24.53 15.29
C ALA A 929 14.25 24.85 14.47
N PRO A 930 13.26 23.94 14.41
CA PRO A 930 12.15 24.04 13.47
C PRO A 930 11.02 24.97 13.94
N GLY A 931 10.94 25.32 15.22
CA GLY A 931 9.87 26.15 15.77
C GLY A 931 9.12 25.51 16.93
N VAL A 932 7.89 25.96 17.16
CA VAL A 932 6.97 25.43 18.16
C VAL A 932 5.97 24.46 17.53
N VAL A 933 5.60 23.42 18.27
CA VAL A 933 4.55 22.46 17.88
C VAL A 933 3.54 22.30 19.01
N HIS A 934 2.32 21.92 18.68
CA HIS A 934 1.39 21.44 19.69
C HIS A 934 1.77 20.02 20.11
N ASP A 935 1.95 19.81 21.40
CA ASP A 935 2.15 18.48 21.97
C ASP A 935 0.82 17.71 22.07
N VAL A 936 0.82 16.62 22.86
CA VAL A 936 -0.37 15.80 23.07
C VAL A 936 -1.43 16.49 23.92
N ASP A 937 -1.03 17.36 24.84
CA ASP A 937 -1.94 18.12 25.70
C ASP A 937 -2.52 19.33 24.96
N GLY A 938 -2.00 19.62 23.76
CA GLY A 938 -2.40 20.76 22.94
C GLY A 938 -1.66 22.04 23.32
N GLU A 939 -0.70 21.97 24.23
CA GLU A 939 0.14 23.09 24.65
C GLU A 939 1.25 23.35 23.62
N LEU A 940 1.71 24.60 23.54
CA LEU A 940 2.79 24.98 22.64
C LEU A 940 4.13 24.59 23.24
N THR A 941 4.82 23.65 22.60
CA THR A 941 6.14 23.17 23.00
C THR A 941 7.19 23.60 21.97
N PRO A 942 8.24 24.35 22.38
CA PRO A 942 9.35 24.73 21.49
C PRO A 942 10.25 23.53 21.20
N ILE A 943 10.53 23.30 19.91
CA ILE A 943 11.54 22.35 19.45
C ILE A 943 12.83 23.11 19.20
N ARG A 944 13.83 22.84 20.02
CA ARG A 944 15.10 23.58 20.10
C ARG A 944 16.21 22.95 19.28
N HIS A 945 16.06 21.69 18.90
CA HIS A 945 17.04 20.97 18.09
C HIS A 945 16.53 20.77 16.66
N GLY A 946 17.41 20.99 15.67
CA GLY A 946 17.18 20.58 14.29
C GLY A 946 17.60 19.12 14.08
N TRP A 947 17.32 18.58 12.90
CA TRP A 947 17.67 17.19 12.57
C TRP A 947 19.19 16.93 12.63
N ARG A 948 20.01 17.93 12.31
CA ARG A 948 21.46 17.83 12.49
C ARG A 948 21.82 17.60 13.95
N GLN A 949 21.28 18.39 14.88
CA GLN A 949 21.61 18.29 16.31
C GLN A 949 21.06 17.01 16.94
N GLY A 950 19.92 16.51 16.44
CA GLY A 950 19.20 15.38 16.99
C GLY A 950 18.19 15.84 18.04
N LEU A 951 16.96 15.32 17.94
CA LEU A 951 15.89 15.67 18.87
C LEU A 951 16.07 14.99 20.23
N THR A 952 15.74 15.71 21.30
CA THR A 952 15.51 15.08 22.60
C THR A 952 14.28 14.16 22.55
N PRO A 953 14.15 13.18 23.48
CA PRO A 953 12.98 12.32 23.49
C PRO A 953 11.64 13.08 23.55
N SER A 954 11.56 14.12 24.40
CA SER A 954 10.38 14.97 24.51
C SER A 954 10.04 15.71 23.21
N GLU A 955 11.05 16.21 22.49
CA GLU A 955 10.84 16.89 21.21
C GLU A 955 10.39 15.90 20.12
N ALA A 956 11.02 14.71 20.05
CA ALA A 956 10.63 13.67 19.10
C ALA A 956 9.17 13.23 19.34
N PHE A 957 8.79 13.05 20.59
CA PHE A 957 7.43 12.71 21.02
C PHE A 957 6.41 13.84 20.81
N ALA A 958 6.79 15.11 20.95
CA ALA A 958 5.90 16.22 20.61
C ALA A 958 5.67 16.29 19.09
N ARG A 959 6.74 16.16 18.29
CA ARG A 959 6.64 16.24 16.82
C ARG A 959 5.87 15.08 16.20
N VAL A 960 5.97 13.88 16.75
CA VAL A 960 5.30 12.70 16.18
C VAL A 960 3.77 12.86 16.22
N VAL A 961 3.20 13.52 17.23
CA VAL A 961 1.75 13.77 17.32
C VAL A 961 1.26 14.56 16.09
N GLY A 962 1.93 15.67 15.77
CA GLY A 962 1.62 16.49 14.59
C GLY A 962 1.79 15.70 13.29
N ALA A 963 2.87 14.92 13.17
CA ALA A 963 3.13 14.10 11.99
C ALA A 963 2.03 13.05 11.76
N ARG A 964 1.53 12.39 12.82
CA ARG A 964 0.45 11.41 12.73
C ARG A 964 -0.89 12.07 12.38
N LYS A 965 -1.22 13.21 12.99
CA LYS A 965 -2.40 14.00 12.64
C LYS A 965 -2.37 14.39 11.15
N GLY A 966 -1.20 14.78 10.63
CA GLY A 966 -0.98 15.06 9.21
C GLY A 966 -1.25 13.86 8.30
N LEU A 967 -0.67 12.69 8.61
CA LEU A 967 -0.92 11.45 7.85
C LEU A 967 -2.39 11.03 7.86
N TYR A 968 -3.07 11.18 8.99
CA TYR A 968 -4.51 10.91 9.08
C TYR A 968 -5.32 11.87 8.22
N ALA A 969 -5.02 13.18 8.28
CA ALA A 969 -5.68 14.18 7.45
C ALA A 969 -5.51 13.87 5.96
N VAL A 970 -4.31 13.46 5.52
CA VAL A 970 -4.06 13.02 4.13
C VAL A 970 -4.92 11.81 3.77
N ASN A 971 -4.99 10.78 4.63
CA ASN A 971 -5.83 9.61 4.39
C ASN A 971 -7.33 9.96 4.32
N SER A 972 -7.81 10.86 5.18
CA SER A 972 -9.18 11.37 5.14
C SER A 972 -9.46 12.17 3.86
N GLN A 973 -8.49 12.97 3.39
CA GLN A 973 -8.59 13.69 2.12
C GLN A 973 -8.67 12.74 0.92
N PHE A 974 -7.91 11.64 0.90
CA PHE A 974 -8.04 10.63 -0.15
C PHE A 974 -9.46 10.00 -0.16
N GLY A 975 -10.04 9.75 1.02
CA GLY A 975 -11.44 9.34 1.13
C GLY A 975 -12.41 10.37 0.54
N ALA A 976 -12.24 11.64 0.91
CA ALA A 976 -13.07 12.74 0.41
C ALA A 976 -12.92 12.96 -1.11
N LEU A 977 -11.71 12.77 -1.67
CA LEU A 977 -11.49 12.81 -3.11
C LEU A 977 -12.26 11.71 -3.83
N GLY A 978 -12.38 10.52 -3.23
CA GLY A 978 -13.25 9.45 -3.74
C GLY A 978 -14.71 9.87 -3.81
N GLU A 979 -15.22 10.50 -2.75
CA GLU A 979 -16.60 11.02 -2.67
C GLU A 979 -16.85 12.21 -3.63
N GLU A 980 -15.90 13.13 -3.75
CA GLU A 980 -15.97 14.24 -4.70
C GLU A 980 -15.95 13.71 -6.13
N HIS A 981 -15.10 12.72 -6.41
CA HIS A 981 -15.07 12.04 -7.69
C HIS A 981 -16.37 11.28 -7.95
N ASP A 982 -16.99 10.65 -6.94
CA ASP A 982 -18.35 10.10 -7.05
C ASP A 982 -19.35 11.18 -7.46
N ALA A 983 -19.29 12.38 -6.84
CA ALA A 983 -20.16 13.49 -7.18
C ALA A 983 -19.97 13.98 -8.64
N ARG A 984 -18.72 14.10 -9.12
CA ARG A 984 -18.41 14.50 -10.50
C ARG A 984 -18.77 13.42 -11.53
N SER A 985 -18.65 12.15 -11.16
CA SER A 985 -18.96 11.01 -12.04
C SER A 985 -20.47 10.79 -12.27
N LYS A 986 -21.31 11.47 -11.50
CA LYS A 986 -22.76 11.43 -11.69
C LYS A 986 -23.10 12.10 -13.02
N PRO A 987 -23.78 11.39 -13.94
CA PRO A 987 -24.09 11.93 -15.24
C PRO A 987 -24.99 13.16 -15.10
N ALA A 988 -24.84 14.14 -16.00
CA ALA A 988 -25.69 15.34 -16.05
C ALA A 988 -27.00 15.13 -16.84
N GLY A 989 -27.11 14.02 -17.60
CA GLY A 989 -28.24 13.75 -18.48
C GLY A 989 -29.59 13.62 -17.78
N HIS A 990 -30.66 13.82 -18.55
CA HIS A 990 -32.05 13.70 -18.07
C HIS A 990 -32.71 12.35 -18.40
N GLY A 991 -32.02 11.50 -19.16
CA GLY A 991 -32.42 10.12 -19.46
C GLY A 991 -32.54 9.26 -18.20
N VAL A 992 -33.25 8.13 -18.33
CA VAL A 992 -33.54 7.19 -17.25
C VAL A 992 -32.27 6.68 -16.55
N LEU A 993 -31.26 6.23 -17.28
CA LEU A 993 -29.98 5.75 -16.76
C LEU A 993 -29.26 6.85 -15.98
N SER A 994 -29.28 8.08 -16.51
CA SER A 994 -28.66 9.22 -15.85
C SER A 994 -29.37 9.54 -14.53
N ARG A 995 -30.72 9.50 -14.49
CA ARG A 995 -31.51 9.67 -13.26
C ARG A 995 -31.26 8.52 -12.28
N ALA A 996 -31.21 7.28 -12.76
CA ALA A 996 -31.00 6.09 -11.93
C ALA A 996 -29.63 6.12 -11.24
N ARG A 997 -28.56 6.49 -11.96
CA ARG A 997 -27.20 6.65 -11.39
C ARG A 997 -27.09 7.74 -10.33
N ARG A 998 -28.04 8.70 -10.28
CA ARG A 998 -28.09 9.74 -9.24
C ARG A 998 -28.97 9.36 -8.05
N ALA A 999 -29.83 8.36 -8.18
CA ALA A 999 -30.82 8.00 -7.19
C ALA A 999 -30.25 7.08 -6.10
N THR A 1000 -30.69 7.30 -4.85
CA THR A 1000 -30.40 6.37 -3.74
C THR A 1000 -31.16 5.05 -3.86
N ARG A 1001 -32.27 5.04 -4.61
CA ARG A 1001 -33.09 3.87 -4.92
C ARG A 1001 -33.31 3.76 -6.44
N PRO A 1002 -32.31 3.28 -7.21
CA PRO A 1002 -32.38 3.23 -8.67
C PRO A 1002 -33.57 2.42 -9.20
N GLY A 1003 -33.97 1.34 -8.52
CA GLY A 1003 -35.13 0.53 -8.90
C GLY A 1003 -36.44 1.33 -8.99
N VAL A 1004 -36.61 2.36 -8.15
CA VAL A 1004 -37.77 3.27 -8.21
C VAL A 1004 -37.79 4.07 -9.52
N VAL A 1005 -36.61 4.49 -9.98
CA VAL A 1005 -36.47 5.25 -11.24
C VAL A 1005 -36.85 4.37 -12.42
N PHE A 1006 -36.30 3.15 -12.48
CA PHE A 1006 -36.62 2.19 -13.55
C PHE A 1006 -38.09 1.78 -13.54
N ALA A 1007 -38.67 1.48 -12.37
CA ALA A 1007 -40.08 1.10 -12.28
C ALA A 1007 -41.03 2.21 -12.74
N ARG A 1008 -40.72 3.47 -12.41
CA ARG A 1008 -41.52 4.62 -12.87
C ARG A 1008 -41.37 4.86 -14.38
N ALA A 1009 -40.15 4.76 -14.90
CA ALA A 1009 -39.89 4.88 -16.33
C ALA A 1009 -40.63 3.79 -17.12
N ALA A 1010 -40.57 2.54 -16.65
CA ALA A 1010 -41.25 1.40 -17.25
C ALA A 1010 -42.78 1.54 -17.24
N LEU A 1011 -43.36 2.06 -16.15
CA LEU A 1011 -44.80 2.34 -16.07
C LEU A 1011 -45.25 3.41 -17.08
N GLN A 1012 -44.38 4.37 -17.38
CA GLN A 1012 -44.65 5.47 -18.30
C GLN A 1012 -44.30 5.12 -19.76
N GLY A 1013 -43.63 3.98 -20.00
CA GLY A 1013 -43.09 3.63 -21.31
C GLY A 1013 -42.02 4.61 -21.79
N GLU A 1014 -41.22 5.15 -20.86
CA GLU A 1014 -40.12 6.05 -21.22
C GLU A 1014 -39.06 5.31 -22.05
N VAL A 1015 -38.53 6.00 -23.07
CA VAL A 1015 -37.38 5.57 -23.84
C VAL A 1015 -36.20 6.47 -23.47
N ASP A 1016 -35.12 5.87 -23.01
CA ASP A 1016 -33.86 6.55 -22.77
C ASP A 1016 -33.08 6.60 -24.10
N PRO A 1017 -32.67 7.78 -24.61
CA PRO A 1017 -31.84 7.86 -25.82
C PRO A 1017 -30.43 7.28 -25.64
N LEU A 1018 -30.07 6.87 -24.41
CA LEU A 1018 -28.78 6.47 -23.82
C LEU A 1018 -27.80 7.63 -23.59
#